data_AF-A0A833SB89-F1
#
_entry.id   AF-A0A833SB89-F1
#
_cell.length_a   1.000
_cell.length_b   1.000
_cell.length_c   1.000
_cell.angle_alpha   90.00
_cell.angle_beta   90.00
_cell.angle_gamma   90.00
#
_symmetry.space_group_name_H-M   'P 1'
#
loop_
_entity.id
_entity.type
_entity.pdbx_description
1 polymer ?
#
loop_
_entity_poly.entity_id
_entity_poly.type
_entity_poly.pdbx_seq_one_letter_code
_entity_poly.pdbx_strand_id
1 'polypeptide(L)'
;MTINPTIENWYSEFNPKKNMDLFVCNNCFTTPHRGKKPFCLTQCGHIYCNGCIRQGNNKQNKMIDITRGLAGTSVDVILHPLDTLKTRLQSKQGFVKSGGFSNLYKGILPVIIGSAPSASLFFLTYEDIKSRTQCKVPEKYHSLLHMCSASLAEMVACLIRVPVEAVKQRKQVSILDRQDINFRILYYGYWSTVLRDMPFSLIQFPIWEYFKKVWKSHVDRETLPIESAICGAIAGSISATLTTPLDVTKTRIMLSHRNESASKLKVLYVLKDVYRDKGLRGLFAGVGPRVTWITVGGFIFFGTYEGVKAIGTKYCLFNYFHVDVSTCVEYSVAFHKTIKKIWEACKNLVIARGPDRVIEKFENLTPIWFGHFVAAVLWMQGLDLCEQPAIDSAGNILLWNGDIFSGNLAQDNACDTNVLSSALQSSLNVLSVFQEIQGPYSFIYFQKSTNLLYFGRDIVGRHSLLLKVNTDENTLTLTSVASKEVNKIIEIPAIGIFVTNLDNSRVNLACYPWKEPDLHFTDIIESLETHLGVDIDIKKTILKSDASTSLHLHPNIKDLDYMENSPYLENSYKTLGYLLEDTDILERVDHLLQLLYKAVEVRIKKQPRFCKTCIKLVLSKKDVACDHSKIGILFSGGLDSAILTLIADKYVSQYEPIDLINVAFEKSVNACSKSNKSNENNEKESTDDQYDVPDRKTGKQTFLELSKICPKRKWNFVEVNISQAELQKYRSSRICNLLHPLCTILDESLGCAVWFASRAKGTIHSSANIYESPCRLLLLGMGADELFGGYMRHRTILRHKGWDALTQELNFEIARISERNLGRDDRIVSDHGRQSRLPYLDENVIEYVQRLKPWERCCPTDKMPSGLGDKLLLRLVAYKLGFRNTANFPKRAFQFGSRIANGKENARDISGRLYCST
;
A
#
# COMPACT_ATOMS: atom_id res chain seq x y z
N MET A 1 36.12 -3.60 6.55
CA MET A 1 35.58 -2.99 7.78
C MET A 1 34.17 -3.51 7.96
N THR A 2 33.93 -4.02 9.16
CA THR A 2 32.86 -4.94 9.59
C THR A 2 31.45 -4.42 9.34
N ILE A 3 30.64 -5.29 8.73
CA ILE A 3 29.20 -5.18 8.56
C ILE A 3 28.55 -5.34 9.93
N ASN A 4 27.73 -4.37 10.33
CA ASN A 4 26.99 -4.39 11.60
C ASN A 4 25.53 -4.81 11.30
N PRO A 5 25.04 -5.97 11.78
CA PRO A 5 23.66 -6.40 11.60
C PRO A 5 22.84 -6.06 12.86
N THR A 6 21.82 -5.21 12.75
CA THR A 6 20.86 -4.99 13.83
C THR A 6 19.43 -4.97 13.30
N ILE A 7 18.95 -6.13 12.84
CA ILE A 7 17.50 -6.47 12.69
C ILE A 7 17.27 -7.92 13.19
N GLU A 8 17.92 -8.32 14.29
CA GLU A 8 17.61 -9.61 14.97
C GLU A 8 17.35 -9.48 16.49
N ASN A 9 17.43 -8.29 17.08
CA ASN A 9 17.31 -8.11 18.54
C ASN A 9 15.98 -7.53 19.06
N TRP A 10 14.90 -7.54 18.28
CA TRP A 10 13.57 -7.10 18.78
C TRP A 10 12.59 -8.24 19.08
N TYR A 11 12.98 -9.50 18.87
CA TYR A 11 12.16 -10.67 19.18
C TYR A 11 12.64 -11.49 20.40
N SER A 12 13.71 -11.06 21.10
CA SER A 12 14.31 -11.84 22.21
C SER A 12 13.99 -11.34 23.63
N GLU A 13 13.25 -10.23 23.82
CA GLU A 13 12.91 -9.71 25.15
C GLU A 13 11.40 -9.69 25.49
N PHE A 14 10.59 -10.57 24.88
CA PHE A 14 9.28 -10.92 25.45
C PHE A 14 9.43 -12.13 26.37
N ASN A 15 9.86 -11.88 27.61
CA ASN A 15 9.87 -12.87 28.69
C ASN A 15 8.59 -12.73 29.54
N PRO A 16 7.60 -13.64 29.44
CA PRO A 16 6.31 -13.48 30.13
C PRO A 16 6.35 -13.84 31.63
N LYS A 17 7.53 -13.86 32.27
CA LYS A 17 7.70 -14.34 33.66
C LYS A 17 8.43 -13.40 34.63
N LYS A 18 8.70 -12.14 34.28
CA LYS A 18 9.28 -11.18 35.26
C LYS A 18 8.33 -10.01 35.51
N ASN A 19 7.75 -10.03 36.71
CA ASN A 19 7.09 -8.96 37.47
C ASN A 19 6.37 -7.87 36.68
N MET A 20 5.07 -8.08 36.52
CA MET A 20 4.11 -7.00 36.35
C MET A 20 3.92 -6.36 37.73
N ASP A 21 4.81 -5.44 38.12
CA ASP A 21 4.64 -4.62 39.32
C ASP A 21 3.45 -3.66 39.09
N LEU A 22 2.26 -4.15 39.42
CA LEU A 22 1.03 -3.38 39.49
C LEU A 22 1.10 -2.46 40.72
N PHE A 23 1.21 -1.15 40.49
CA PHE A 23 1.04 -0.15 41.55
C PHE A 23 -0.37 -0.27 42.15
N VAL A 24 -0.44 -0.71 43.41
CA VAL A 24 -1.69 -0.79 44.18
C VAL A 24 -1.93 0.57 44.84
N CYS A 25 -2.96 1.31 44.40
CA CYS A 25 -3.45 2.47 45.14
C CYS A 25 -4.31 1.98 46.32
N ASN A 26 -3.88 2.28 47.55
CA ASN A 26 -4.53 1.83 48.80
C ASN A 26 -5.64 2.78 49.32
N ASN A 27 -6.02 3.83 48.61
CA ASN A 27 -7.00 4.81 49.09
C ASN A 27 -8.11 5.10 48.07
N CYS A 28 -9.23 4.37 48.16
CA CYS A 28 -10.52 4.82 47.63
C CYS A 28 -11.58 4.68 48.72
N PHE A 29 -11.99 5.82 49.28
CA PHE A 29 -13.12 5.93 50.20
C PHE A 29 -14.43 5.60 49.46
N THR A 30 -15.23 4.67 50.02
CA THR A 30 -16.60 4.42 49.57
C THR A 30 -17.59 5.03 50.56
N THR A 31 -18.36 6.04 50.14
CA THR A 31 -19.59 6.44 50.82
C THR A 31 -20.79 5.70 50.22
N PRO A 32 -21.74 5.19 51.03
CA PRO A 32 -22.84 4.37 50.54
C PRO A 32 -24.05 5.25 50.17
N HIS A 33 -24.33 5.41 48.87
CA HIS A 33 -25.66 5.83 48.42
C HIS A 33 -26.40 4.65 47.78
N ARG A 34 -27.57 4.33 48.35
CA ARG A 34 -28.48 3.25 47.94
C ARG A 34 -28.96 3.45 46.49
N GLY A 35 -28.84 2.41 45.67
CA GLY A 35 -29.77 2.16 44.56
C GLY A 35 -29.28 2.27 43.11
N LYS A 36 -28.01 2.60 42.82
CA LYS A 36 -27.47 2.55 41.44
C LYS A 36 -26.11 1.87 41.41
N LYS A 37 -25.87 1.00 40.40
CA LYS A 37 -24.56 0.35 40.17
C LYS A 37 -23.47 1.44 40.06
N PRO A 38 -22.28 1.27 40.66
CA PRO A 38 -21.26 2.30 40.64
C PRO A 38 -20.68 2.41 39.23
N PHE A 39 -20.80 3.58 38.62
CA PHE A 39 -19.98 3.99 37.48
C PHE A 39 -18.68 4.58 38.03
N CYS A 40 -17.54 3.97 37.68
CA CYS A 40 -16.23 4.54 37.98
C CYS A 40 -15.79 5.38 36.78
N LEU A 41 -15.79 6.69 36.96
CA LEU A 41 -15.15 7.67 36.08
C LEU A 41 -13.74 7.93 36.64
N THR A 42 -12.70 7.44 35.97
CA THR A 42 -11.37 8.07 36.00
C THR A 42 -10.57 7.71 34.76
N GLN A 43 -10.04 8.77 34.14
CA GLN A 43 -9.00 8.80 33.11
C GLN A 43 -7.68 8.19 33.65
N CYS A 44 -6.83 7.75 32.71
CA CYS A 44 -5.53 7.08 32.88
C CYS A 44 -5.57 5.55 33.05
N GLY A 45 -4.63 4.90 32.36
CA GLY A 45 -4.59 3.46 32.12
C GLY A 45 -4.49 2.56 33.35
N HIS A 46 -4.94 1.33 33.14
CA HIS A 46 -4.60 0.11 33.89
C HIS A 46 -4.62 0.16 35.43
N ILE A 47 -5.80 0.27 36.05
CA ILE A 47 -6.01 -0.21 37.44
C ILE A 47 -7.35 -0.94 37.51
N TYR A 48 -7.33 -2.27 37.69
CA TYR A 48 -8.52 -3.10 37.90
C TYR A 48 -8.74 -3.37 39.39
N CYS A 49 -9.99 -3.28 39.87
CA CYS A 49 -10.38 -3.64 41.24
C CYS A 49 -10.27 -5.16 41.49
N ASN A 50 -9.86 -5.56 42.70
CA ASN A 50 -9.71 -6.96 43.15
C ASN A 50 -10.96 -7.85 42.92
N GLY A 51 -12.16 -7.25 42.86
CA GLY A 51 -13.41 -7.96 42.53
C GLY A 51 -13.52 -8.38 41.05
N CYS A 52 -13.03 -7.55 40.13
CA CYS A 52 -13.05 -7.82 38.69
C CYS A 52 -11.99 -8.87 38.29
N ILE A 53 -10.84 -8.86 38.96
CA ILE A 53 -9.74 -9.82 38.72
C ILE A 53 -10.18 -11.26 39.12
N ARG A 54 -10.91 -11.42 40.23
CA ARG A 54 -11.44 -12.73 40.67
C ARG A 54 -12.51 -13.30 39.74
N GLN A 55 -13.37 -12.46 39.15
CA GLN A 55 -14.37 -12.95 38.17
C GLN A 55 -13.75 -13.27 36.80
N GLY A 56 -12.73 -12.51 36.37
CA GLY A 56 -11.99 -12.77 35.13
C GLY A 56 -11.27 -14.13 35.16
N ASN A 57 -10.56 -14.43 36.25
CA ASN A 57 -9.84 -15.70 36.42
C ASN A 57 -10.79 -16.92 36.44
N ASN A 58 -11.99 -16.80 37.03
CA ASN A 58 -12.96 -17.89 37.04
C ASN A 58 -13.61 -18.17 35.67
N LYS A 59 -13.77 -17.15 34.82
CA LYS A 59 -14.28 -17.32 33.44
C LYS A 59 -13.20 -17.83 32.48
N GLN A 60 -11.95 -17.39 32.65
CA GLN A 60 -10.82 -17.87 31.87
C GLN A 60 -10.56 -19.37 32.10
N ASN A 61 -10.64 -19.84 33.35
CA ASN A 61 -10.50 -21.26 33.68
C ASN A 61 -11.61 -22.12 33.06
N LYS A 62 -12.88 -21.68 33.12
CA LYS A 62 -14.01 -22.38 32.46
C LYS A 62 -13.86 -22.49 30.94
N MET A 63 -13.29 -21.47 30.30
CA MET A 63 -13.09 -21.47 28.86
C MET A 63 -11.94 -22.38 28.41
N ILE A 64 -10.88 -22.47 29.22
CA ILE A 64 -9.79 -23.42 29.03
C ILE A 64 -10.34 -24.85 29.07
N ASP A 65 -11.30 -25.15 29.96
CA ASP A 65 -11.90 -26.48 30.08
C ASP A 65 -12.79 -26.84 28.88
N ILE A 66 -13.59 -25.90 28.34
CA ILE A 66 -14.38 -26.11 27.11
C ILE A 66 -13.47 -26.34 25.90
N THR A 67 -12.39 -25.56 25.80
CA THR A 67 -11.38 -25.68 24.74
C THR A 67 -10.71 -27.05 24.75
N ARG A 68 -10.38 -27.57 25.95
CA ARG A 68 -9.84 -28.92 26.14
C ARG A 68 -10.84 -30.01 25.73
N GLY A 69 -12.13 -29.84 26.06
CA GLY A 69 -13.20 -30.76 25.67
C GLY A 69 -13.41 -30.85 24.16
N LEU A 70 -13.36 -29.72 23.46
CA LEU A 70 -13.47 -29.65 21.99
C LEU A 70 -12.25 -30.27 21.31
N ALA A 71 -11.03 -29.93 21.75
CA ALA A 71 -9.81 -30.53 21.20
C ALA A 71 -9.76 -32.06 21.39
N GLY A 72 -10.19 -32.56 22.55
CA GLY A 72 -10.32 -34.00 22.80
C GLY A 72 -11.35 -34.68 21.89
N THR A 73 -12.50 -34.05 21.68
CA THR A 73 -13.54 -34.57 20.76
C THR A 73 -13.06 -34.62 19.31
N SER A 74 -12.26 -33.63 18.87
CA SER A 74 -11.66 -33.63 17.53
C SER A 74 -10.68 -34.78 17.33
N VAL A 75 -9.84 -35.10 18.32
CA VAL A 75 -8.94 -36.27 18.28
C VAL A 75 -9.75 -37.55 18.16
N ASP A 76 -10.80 -37.68 18.98
CA ASP A 76 -11.66 -38.86 18.99
C ASP A 76 -12.36 -39.08 17.64
N VAL A 77 -12.79 -38.00 16.98
CA VAL A 77 -13.44 -38.06 15.65
C VAL A 77 -12.43 -38.41 14.56
N ILE A 78 -11.28 -37.74 14.50
CA ILE A 78 -10.28 -37.91 13.44
C ILE A 78 -9.69 -39.32 13.48
N LEU A 79 -9.37 -39.81 14.69
CA LEU A 79 -8.73 -41.10 14.84
C LEU A 79 -9.73 -42.25 14.96
N HIS A 80 -11.05 -41.99 15.06
CA HIS A 80 -12.12 -43.00 15.24
C HIS A 80 -11.93 -44.30 14.44
N PRO A 81 -11.48 -44.26 13.17
CA PRO A 81 -11.19 -45.48 12.41
C PRO A 81 -10.19 -46.43 13.08
N LEU A 82 -9.13 -45.91 13.71
CA LEU A 82 -8.12 -46.71 14.42
C LEU A 82 -8.70 -47.41 15.65
N ASP A 83 -9.59 -46.72 16.39
CA ASP A 83 -10.29 -47.32 17.52
C ASP A 83 -11.27 -48.40 17.09
N THR A 84 -11.97 -48.22 15.96
CA THR A 84 -12.82 -49.28 15.38
C THR A 84 -12.01 -50.50 14.97
N LEU A 85 -10.83 -50.31 14.36
CA LEU A 85 -9.92 -51.41 14.04
C LEU A 85 -9.44 -52.13 15.31
N LYS A 86 -9.07 -51.38 16.36
CA LYS A 86 -8.69 -51.93 17.66
C LYS A 86 -9.81 -52.80 18.24
N THR A 87 -11.03 -52.26 18.36
CA THR A 87 -12.18 -52.96 18.95
C THR A 87 -12.52 -54.25 18.18
N ARG A 88 -12.42 -54.24 16.84
CA ARG A 88 -12.66 -55.44 16.01
C ARG A 88 -11.59 -56.52 16.17
N LEU A 89 -10.32 -56.12 16.34
CA LEU A 89 -9.22 -57.06 16.62
C LEU A 89 -9.33 -57.69 18.01
N GLN A 90 -9.88 -56.92 18.98
CA GLN A 90 -10.06 -57.36 20.37
C GLN A 90 -11.35 -58.18 20.58
N SER A 91 -12.28 -58.18 19.62
CA SER A 91 -13.56 -58.87 19.72
C SER A 91 -13.40 -60.40 19.78
N LYS A 92 -14.34 -61.07 20.45
CA LYS A 92 -14.39 -62.55 20.49
C LYS A 92 -14.73 -63.15 19.12
N GLN A 93 -15.53 -62.43 18.31
CA GLN A 93 -15.96 -62.86 16.97
C GLN A 93 -14.82 -62.83 15.93
N GLY A 94 -13.76 -62.06 16.18
CA GLY A 94 -12.61 -61.90 15.28
C GLY A 94 -12.82 -60.80 14.23
N PHE A 95 -11.70 -60.34 13.67
CA PHE A 95 -11.63 -59.12 12.85
C PHE A 95 -12.57 -59.13 11.62
N VAL A 96 -12.56 -60.21 10.84
CA VAL A 96 -13.36 -60.31 9.60
C VAL A 96 -14.86 -60.36 9.91
N LYS A 97 -15.29 -61.18 10.88
CA LYS A 97 -16.70 -61.30 11.28
C LYS A 97 -17.25 -60.03 11.91
N SER A 98 -16.41 -59.24 12.58
CA SER A 98 -16.80 -57.95 13.14
C SER A 98 -16.82 -56.79 12.13
N GLY A 99 -16.65 -57.06 10.83
CA GLY A 99 -16.78 -56.07 9.74
C GLY A 99 -15.48 -55.68 9.04
N GLY A 100 -14.34 -56.27 9.40
CA GLY A 100 -13.04 -56.06 8.74
C GLY A 100 -12.64 -54.59 8.66
N PHE A 101 -12.28 -54.10 7.47
CA PHE A 101 -11.97 -52.70 7.19
C PHE A 101 -13.18 -51.85 6.73
N SER A 102 -14.38 -52.43 6.65
CA SER A 102 -15.56 -51.70 6.15
C SER A 102 -16.22 -50.86 7.24
N ASN A 103 -16.82 -49.71 6.88
CA ASN A 103 -17.63 -48.90 7.80
C ASN A 103 -16.93 -48.55 9.13
N LEU A 104 -15.74 -47.96 9.05
CA LEU A 104 -14.89 -47.68 10.21
C LEU A 104 -15.42 -46.58 11.14
N TYR A 105 -16.37 -45.77 10.69
CA TYR A 105 -17.01 -44.71 11.49
C TYR A 105 -18.26 -45.16 12.26
N LYS A 106 -18.60 -46.46 12.25
CA LYS A 106 -19.71 -46.99 13.05
C LYS A 106 -19.49 -46.69 14.54
N GLY A 107 -20.50 -46.11 15.18
CA GLY A 107 -20.47 -45.80 16.62
C GLY A 107 -19.87 -44.43 16.98
N ILE A 108 -19.65 -43.52 16.02
CA ILE A 108 -19.12 -42.17 16.29
C ILE A 108 -20.07 -41.26 17.07
N LEU A 109 -21.39 -41.40 16.88
CA LEU A 109 -22.38 -40.50 17.53
C LEU A 109 -22.32 -40.54 19.08
N PRO A 110 -22.27 -41.71 19.75
CA PRO A 110 -22.01 -41.77 21.20
C PRO A 110 -20.75 -41.03 21.64
N VAL A 111 -19.68 -41.07 20.83
CA VAL A 111 -18.39 -40.44 21.14
C VAL A 111 -18.52 -38.92 21.14
N ILE A 112 -19.13 -38.34 20.10
CA ILE A 112 -19.36 -36.89 20.01
C ILE A 112 -20.19 -36.39 21.21
N ILE A 113 -21.21 -37.16 21.62
CA ILE A 113 -22.09 -36.79 22.74
C ILE A 113 -21.38 -36.95 24.09
N GLY A 114 -20.52 -37.96 24.24
CA GLY A 114 -19.95 -38.37 25.53
C GLY A 114 -18.58 -37.81 25.88
N SER A 115 -17.76 -37.43 24.89
CA SER A 115 -16.36 -37.04 25.13
C SER A 115 -16.23 -35.73 25.90
N ALA A 116 -16.97 -34.68 25.52
CA ALA A 116 -16.89 -33.38 26.20
C ALA A 116 -17.39 -33.42 27.66
N PRO A 117 -18.56 -34.02 27.99
CA PRO A 117 -19.01 -34.16 29.38
C PRO A 117 -18.07 -35.02 30.24
N SER A 118 -17.50 -36.09 29.67
CA SER A 118 -16.53 -36.94 30.38
C SER A 118 -15.24 -36.18 30.71
N ALA A 119 -14.69 -35.42 29.76
CA ALA A 119 -13.50 -34.60 29.97
C ALA A 119 -13.76 -33.48 30.99
N SER A 120 -14.95 -32.86 30.94
CA SER A 120 -15.35 -31.81 31.87
C SER A 120 -15.41 -32.33 33.30
N LEU A 121 -16.00 -33.52 33.50
CA LEU A 121 -16.09 -34.15 34.81
C LEU A 121 -14.71 -34.53 35.37
N PHE A 122 -13.78 -34.99 34.50
CA PHE A 122 -12.39 -35.23 34.87
C PHE A 122 -11.70 -33.95 35.38
N PHE A 123 -11.70 -32.87 34.60
CA PHE A 123 -10.97 -31.65 34.99
C PHE A 123 -11.58 -30.98 36.23
N LEU A 124 -12.90 -30.97 36.36
CA LEU A 124 -13.58 -30.44 37.55
C LEU A 124 -13.18 -31.18 38.82
N THR A 125 -13.17 -32.51 38.77
CA THR A 125 -12.80 -33.33 39.93
C THR A 125 -11.30 -33.23 40.23
N TYR A 126 -10.44 -33.23 39.20
CA TYR A 126 -9.00 -33.04 39.35
C TYR A 126 -8.64 -31.72 40.04
N GLU A 127 -9.19 -30.59 39.57
CA GLU A 127 -8.89 -29.27 40.15
C GLU A 127 -9.53 -29.06 41.53
N ASP A 128 -10.72 -29.63 41.81
CA ASP A 128 -11.32 -29.58 43.14
C ASP A 128 -10.48 -30.36 44.17
N ILE A 129 -9.99 -31.55 43.81
CA ILE A 129 -9.10 -32.33 44.70
C ILE A 129 -7.78 -31.59 44.90
N LYS A 130 -7.17 -31.11 43.83
CA LYS A 130 -5.88 -30.40 43.87
C LYS A 130 -5.96 -29.12 44.70
N SER A 131 -6.95 -28.26 44.47
CA SER A 131 -7.12 -26.99 45.20
C SER A 131 -7.32 -27.18 46.70
N ARG A 132 -8.00 -28.25 47.13
CA ARG A 132 -8.22 -28.56 48.55
C ARG A 132 -7.02 -29.19 49.26
N THR A 133 -6.16 -29.89 48.52
CA THR A 133 -5.09 -30.73 49.09
C THR A 133 -3.70 -30.14 48.91
N GLN A 134 -3.45 -29.36 47.85
CA GLN A 134 -2.12 -28.81 47.54
C GLN A 134 -1.62 -27.84 48.62
N CYS A 135 -2.49 -27.07 49.26
CA CYS A 135 -2.12 -26.18 50.38
C CYS A 135 -1.77 -26.91 51.68
N LYS A 136 -2.01 -28.23 51.77
CA LYS A 136 -1.84 -29.03 52.99
C LYS A 136 -0.67 -30.02 52.93
N VAL A 137 0.02 -30.11 51.79
CA VAL A 137 1.04 -31.14 51.53
C VAL A 137 2.38 -30.49 51.14
N PRO A 138 3.52 -30.90 51.73
CA PRO A 138 4.84 -30.39 51.37
C PRO A 138 5.20 -30.62 49.89
N GLU A 139 5.96 -29.70 49.28
CA GLU A 139 6.30 -29.70 47.84
C GLU A 139 6.91 -31.03 47.34
N LYS A 140 7.66 -31.73 48.19
CA LYS A 140 8.27 -33.03 47.86
C LYS A 140 7.25 -34.09 47.42
N TYR A 141 5.99 -33.99 47.85
CA TYR A 141 4.94 -34.97 47.53
C TYR A 141 3.94 -34.49 46.47
N HIS A 142 4.17 -33.32 45.83
CA HIS A 142 3.22 -32.76 44.84
C HIS A 142 3.02 -33.67 43.62
N SER A 143 4.06 -34.35 43.16
CA SER A 143 3.92 -35.32 42.05
C SER A 143 2.99 -36.48 42.41
N LEU A 144 3.11 -37.02 43.64
CA LEU A 144 2.25 -38.09 44.13
C LEU A 144 0.80 -37.60 44.30
N LEU A 145 0.63 -36.37 44.81
CA LEU A 145 -0.66 -35.71 44.94
C LEU A 145 -1.35 -35.55 43.58
N HIS A 146 -0.65 -35.03 42.56
CA HIS A 146 -1.19 -34.90 41.21
C HIS A 146 -1.57 -36.25 40.59
N MET A 147 -0.79 -37.31 40.84
CA MET A 147 -1.11 -38.66 40.39
C MET A 147 -2.37 -39.21 41.07
N CYS A 148 -2.52 -39.04 42.38
CA CYS A 148 -3.71 -39.47 43.13
C CYS A 148 -4.96 -38.68 42.71
N SER A 149 -4.84 -37.36 42.54
CA SER A 149 -5.93 -36.51 42.05
C SER A 149 -6.38 -36.90 40.64
N ALA A 150 -5.44 -37.14 39.72
CA ALA A 150 -5.75 -37.58 38.37
C ALA A 150 -6.44 -38.95 38.35
N SER A 151 -5.97 -39.89 39.17
CA SER A 151 -6.55 -41.24 39.22
C SER A 151 -7.97 -41.25 39.81
N LEU A 152 -8.23 -40.43 40.83
CA LEU A 152 -9.57 -40.28 41.40
C LEU A 152 -10.52 -39.57 40.43
N ALA A 153 -10.03 -38.55 39.73
CA ALA A 153 -10.77 -37.86 38.67
C ALA A 153 -11.16 -38.81 37.51
N GLU A 154 -10.24 -39.70 37.11
CA GLU A 154 -10.48 -40.70 36.08
C GLU A 154 -11.60 -41.68 36.45
N MET A 155 -11.65 -42.10 37.72
CA MET A 155 -12.71 -42.96 38.26
C MET A 155 -14.08 -42.28 38.21
N VAL A 156 -14.15 -40.97 38.51
CA VAL A 156 -15.40 -40.20 38.42
C VAL A 156 -15.80 -39.98 36.96
N ALA A 157 -14.85 -39.68 36.07
CA ALA A 157 -15.10 -39.53 34.64
C ALA A 157 -15.64 -40.81 33.98
N CYS A 158 -15.29 -41.99 34.52
CA CYS A 158 -15.82 -43.28 34.07
C CYS A 158 -17.34 -43.43 34.23
N LEU A 159 -18.00 -42.64 35.09
CA LEU A 159 -19.47 -42.66 35.23
C LEU A 159 -20.17 -42.27 33.91
N ILE A 160 -19.59 -41.31 33.18
CA ILE A 160 -20.11 -40.89 31.86
C ILE A 160 -19.48 -41.72 30.75
N ARG A 161 -18.18 -42.01 30.85
CA ARG A 161 -17.42 -42.66 29.77
C ARG A 161 -17.84 -44.11 29.49
N VAL A 162 -18.12 -44.88 30.54
CA VAL A 162 -18.41 -46.33 30.43
C VAL A 162 -19.66 -46.64 29.60
N PRO A 163 -20.84 -46.01 29.83
CA PRO A 163 -22.01 -46.26 29.00
C PRO A 163 -21.80 -45.82 27.54
N VAL A 164 -21.07 -44.72 27.32
CA VAL A 164 -20.72 -44.23 25.97
C VAL A 164 -19.84 -45.24 25.24
N GLU A 165 -18.80 -45.74 25.90
CA GLU A 165 -17.88 -46.76 25.36
C GLU A 165 -18.60 -48.07 25.07
N ALA A 166 -19.52 -48.52 25.94
CA ALA A 166 -20.27 -49.75 25.74
C ALA A 166 -21.13 -49.69 24.48
N VAL A 167 -21.84 -48.57 24.25
CA VAL A 167 -22.64 -48.37 23.03
C VAL A 167 -21.75 -48.22 21.80
N LYS A 168 -20.64 -47.48 21.91
CA LYS A 168 -19.65 -47.30 20.83
C LYS A 168 -19.10 -48.65 20.35
N GLN A 169 -18.56 -49.44 21.28
CA GLN A 169 -17.87 -50.69 20.94
C GLN A 169 -18.81 -51.73 20.33
N ARG A 170 -20.04 -51.86 20.83
CA ARG A 170 -21.07 -52.75 20.26
C ARG A 170 -21.44 -52.38 18.82
N LYS A 171 -21.57 -51.08 18.54
CA LYS A 171 -21.80 -50.56 17.18
C LYS A 171 -20.58 -50.79 16.26
N GLN A 172 -19.36 -50.65 16.77
CA GLN A 172 -18.12 -50.87 16.00
C GLN A 172 -17.99 -52.32 15.50
N VAL A 173 -18.46 -53.30 16.27
CA VAL A 173 -18.49 -54.73 15.88
C VAL A 173 -19.82 -55.19 15.26
N SER A 174 -20.72 -54.25 14.96
CA SER A 174 -22.03 -54.49 14.31
C SER A 174 -22.95 -55.47 15.06
N ILE A 175 -22.92 -55.47 16.40
CA ILE A 175 -23.93 -56.18 17.21
C ILE A 175 -25.23 -55.36 17.19
N LEU A 176 -26.30 -55.95 16.64
CA LEU A 176 -27.65 -55.36 16.57
C LEU A 176 -28.41 -55.65 17.87
N ASP A 177 -28.53 -54.65 18.75
CA ASP A 177 -29.40 -54.73 19.92
C ASP A 177 -30.87 -54.49 19.49
N ARG A 178 -31.65 -55.57 19.28
CA ARG A 178 -33.06 -55.53 18.83
C ARG A 178 -34.10 -55.17 19.92
N GLN A 179 -33.67 -54.86 21.16
CA GLN A 179 -34.55 -54.52 22.29
C GLN A 179 -33.93 -53.42 23.15
N ASP A 180 -34.76 -52.62 23.83
CA ASP A 180 -34.34 -51.56 24.76
C ASP A 180 -33.24 -52.05 25.72
N ILE A 181 -32.13 -51.32 25.75
CA ILE A 181 -30.96 -51.65 26.55
C ILE A 181 -31.22 -51.21 27.99
N ASN A 182 -31.26 -52.16 28.94
CA ASN A 182 -31.34 -51.84 30.36
C ASN A 182 -30.09 -51.05 30.80
N PHE A 183 -30.28 -49.88 31.41
CA PHE A 183 -29.21 -49.00 31.88
C PHE A 183 -28.15 -49.70 32.75
N ARG A 184 -28.52 -50.71 33.54
CA ARG A 184 -27.55 -51.46 34.39
C ARG A 184 -26.51 -52.24 33.58
N ILE A 185 -26.88 -52.71 32.38
CA ILE A 185 -26.00 -53.52 31.52
C ILE A 185 -24.88 -52.64 30.92
N LEU A 186 -25.15 -51.36 30.68
CA LEU A 186 -24.16 -50.42 30.16
C LEU A 186 -23.00 -50.16 31.14
N TYR A 187 -23.20 -50.42 32.44
CA TYR A 187 -22.18 -50.24 33.48
C TYR A 187 -21.41 -51.51 33.85
N TYR A 188 -21.70 -52.68 33.24
CA TYR A 188 -20.95 -53.92 33.51
C TYR A 188 -19.45 -53.81 33.22
N GLY A 189 -19.06 -52.90 32.33
CA GLY A 189 -17.66 -52.58 32.02
C GLY A 189 -17.00 -51.54 32.93
N TYR A 190 -17.65 -51.06 34.00
CA TYR A 190 -17.12 -49.96 34.81
C TYR A 190 -15.79 -50.34 35.50
N TRP A 191 -15.80 -51.42 36.28
CA TRP A 191 -14.60 -51.84 37.02
C TRP A 191 -13.46 -52.31 36.10
N SER A 192 -13.77 -52.91 34.95
CA SER A 192 -12.75 -53.27 33.97
C SER A 192 -12.13 -52.05 33.27
N THR A 193 -12.89 -50.96 33.13
CA THR A 193 -12.39 -49.68 32.59
C THR A 193 -11.49 -48.98 33.61
N VAL A 194 -11.91 -48.89 34.87
CA VAL A 194 -11.09 -48.31 35.96
C VAL A 194 -9.78 -49.09 36.14
N LEU A 195 -9.84 -50.43 36.13
CA LEU A 195 -8.65 -51.29 36.23
C LEU A 195 -7.70 -51.17 35.04
N ARG A 196 -8.14 -50.66 33.90
CA ARG A 196 -7.27 -50.35 32.76
C ARG A 196 -6.69 -48.94 32.88
N ASP A 197 -7.52 -47.96 33.22
CA ASP A 197 -7.15 -46.54 33.19
C ASP A 197 -6.21 -46.15 34.33
N MET A 198 -6.41 -46.68 35.55
CA MET A 198 -5.52 -46.39 36.67
C MET A 198 -4.08 -46.89 36.43
N PRO A 199 -3.81 -48.16 36.05
CA PRO A 199 -2.45 -48.59 35.75
C PRO A 199 -1.82 -47.83 34.59
N PHE A 200 -2.62 -47.46 33.57
CA PHE A 200 -2.11 -46.68 32.45
C PHE A 200 -1.56 -45.32 32.91
N SER A 201 -2.32 -44.57 33.72
CA SER A 201 -1.88 -43.28 34.26
C SER A 201 -0.70 -43.43 35.23
N LEU A 202 -0.73 -44.43 36.11
CA LEU A 202 0.34 -44.68 37.09
C LEU A 202 1.69 -45.03 36.44
N ILE A 203 1.68 -45.62 35.24
CA ILE A 203 2.90 -45.91 34.48
C ILE A 203 3.31 -44.70 33.63
N GLN A 204 2.35 -44.01 33.00
CA GLN A 204 2.63 -42.94 32.05
C GLN A 204 3.30 -41.72 32.70
N PHE A 205 2.76 -41.22 33.81
CA PHE A 205 3.24 -39.97 34.40
C PHE A 205 4.69 -40.07 34.93
N PRO A 206 5.10 -41.11 35.68
CA PRO A 206 6.48 -41.26 36.10
C PRO A 206 7.48 -41.37 34.93
N ILE A 207 7.13 -42.12 33.88
CA ILE A 207 7.99 -42.28 32.70
C ILE A 207 8.11 -40.94 31.96
N TRP A 208 7.02 -40.17 31.85
CA TRP A 208 7.03 -38.85 31.24
C TRP A 208 7.92 -37.86 32.01
N GLU A 209 7.79 -37.81 33.34
CA GLU A 209 8.66 -36.97 34.18
C GLU A 209 10.13 -37.38 34.10
N TYR A 210 10.41 -38.69 34.07
CA TYR A 210 11.76 -39.20 33.89
C TYR A 210 12.36 -38.76 32.55
N PHE A 211 11.64 -38.93 31.43
CA PHE A 211 12.13 -38.51 30.11
C PHE A 211 12.32 -37.00 30.01
N LYS A 212 11.42 -36.18 30.56
CA LYS A 212 11.62 -34.72 30.63
C LYS A 212 12.87 -34.35 31.42
N LYS A 213 13.12 -35.03 32.55
CA LYS A 213 14.32 -34.80 33.37
C LYS A 213 15.61 -35.14 32.62
N VAL A 214 15.63 -36.28 31.93
CA VAL A 214 16.78 -36.70 31.10
C VAL A 214 17.00 -35.73 29.94
N TRP A 215 15.93 -35.31 29.26
CA TRP A 215 16.02 -34.33 28.17
C TRP A 215 16.50 -32.96 28.66
N LYS A 216 15.98 -32.49 29.79
CA LYS A 216 16.43 -31.25 30.44
C LYS A 216 17.92 -31.29 30.78
N SER A 217 18.43 -32.40 31.30
CA SER A 217 19.87 -32.55 31.59
C SER A 217 20.74 -32.64 30.34
N HIS A 218 20.18 -33.03 29.20
CA HIS A 218 20.92 -33.15 27.94
C HIS A 218 21.03 -31.82 27.18
N VAL A 219 19.99 -30.98 27.24
CA VAL A 219 19.89 -29.73 26.46
C VAL A 219 20.18 -28.47 27.32
N ASP A 220 20.36 -28.63 28.63
CA ASP A 220 20.64 -27.56 29.61
C ASP A 220 19.70 -26.34 29.53
N ARG A 221 18.42 -26.61 29.23
CA ARG A 221 17.33 -25.62 29.21
C ARG A 221 16.00 -26.25 29.59
N GLU A 222 15.00 -25.43 29.91
CA GLU A 222 13.64 -25.94 30.11
C GLU A 222 13.09 -26.59 28.84
N THR A 223 12.34 -27.69 29.00
CA THR A 223 11.77 -28.47 27.90
C THR A 223 10.68 -27.67 27.20
N LEU A 224 10.80 -27.48 25.88
CA LEU A 224 9.79 -26.82 25.06
C LEU A 224 8.49 -27.66 25.01
N PRO A 225 7.32 -27.06 24.71
CA PRO A 225 6.04 -27.77 24.65
C PRO A 225 6.04 -28.98 23.70
N ILE A 226 6.67 -28.84 22.52
CA ILE A 226 6.78 -29.91 21.53
C ILE A 226 7.68 -31.05 22.04
N GLU A 227 8.78 -30.73 22.71
CA GLU A 227 9.70 -31.72 23.29
C GLU A 227 9.04 -32.50 24.43
N SER A 228 8.27 -31.79 25.26
CA SER A 228 7.46 -32.37 26.33
C SER A 228 6.36 -33.30 25.78
N ALA A 229 5.74 -32.93 24.65
CA ALA A 229 4.76 -33.75 23.94
C ALA A 229 5.39 -35.02 23.37
N ILE A 230 6.59 -34.95 22.80
CA ILE A 230 7.35 -36.12 22.32
C ILE A 230 7.66 -37.07 23.48
N CYS A 231 8.15 -36.54 24.60
CA CYS A 231 8.36 -37.34 25.82
C CYS A 231 7.06 -38.01 26.29
N GLY A 232 5.94 -37.29 26.21
CA GLY A 232 4.61 -37.79 26.59
C GLY A 232 4.09 -38.89 25.65
N ALA A 233 4.36 -38.79 24.35
CA ALA A 233 3.99 -39.79 23.35
C ALA A 233 4.77 -41.10 23.53
N ILE A 234 6.08 -41.02 23.83
CA ILE A 234 6.91 -42.20 24.12
C ILE A 234 6.44 -42.86 25.42
N ALA A 235 6.24 -42.08 26.49
CA ALA A 235 5.73 -42.59 27.76
C ALA A 235 4.34 -43.25 27.59
N GLY A 236 3.43 -42.59 26.87
CA GLY A 236 2.10 -43.11 26.57
C GLY A 236 2.12 -44.42 25.77
N SER A 237 3.04 -44.56 24.82
CA SER A 237 3.20 -45.78 24.01
C SER A 237 3.68 -46.97 24.83
N ILE A 238 4.62 -46.75 25.76
CA ILE A 238 5.09 -47.78 26.70
C ILE A 238 3.93 -48.22 27.62
N SER A 239 3.23 -47.26 28.22
CA SER A 239 2.06 -47.53 29.08
C SER A 239 0.94 -48.25 28.34
N ALA A 240 0.67 -47.87 27.08
CA ALA A 240 -0.35 -48.49 26.24
C ALA A 240 -0.04 -49.95 25.97
N THR A 241 1.22 -50.25 25.65
CA THR A 241 1.70 -51.60 25.39
C THR A 241 1.51 -52.46 26.64
N LEU A 242 2.03 -52.01 27.79
CA LEU A 242 1.96 -52.75 29.06
C LEU A 242 0.52 -53.00 29.54
N THR A 243 -0.41 -52.08 29.27
CA THR A 243 -1.80 -52.20 29.69
C THR A 243 -2.72 -52.80 28.61
N THR A 244 -2.18 -53.32 27.49
CA THR A 244 -2.99 -53.95 26.43
C THR A 244 -3.78 -55.18 26.89
N PRO A 245 -3.24 -56.09 27.71
CA PRO A 245 -4.02 -57.22 28.22
C PRO A 245 -5.30 -56.80 28.98
N LEU A 246 -5.24 -55.70 29.73
CA LEU A 246 -6.38 -55.15 30.47
C LEU A 246 -7.41 -54.50 29.54
N ASP A 247 -6.97 -53.83 28.48
CA ASP A 247 -7.85 -53.24 27.48
C ASP A 247 -8.57 -54.29 26.62
N VAL A 248 -7.89 -55.38 26.24
CA VAL A 248 -8.53 -56.54 25.59
C VAL A 248 -9.64 -57.13 26.48
N THR A 249 -9.37 -57.24 27.77
CA THR A 249 -10.31 -57.78 28.75
C THR A 249 -11.52 -56.86 28.93
N LYS A 250 -11.30 -55.55 29.06
CA LYS A 250 -12.36 -54.54 29.07
C LYS A 250 -13.26 -54.70 27.84
N THR A 251 -12.67 -54.71 26.64
CA THR A 251 -13.43 -54.80 25.39
C THR A 251 -14.25 -56.09 25.31
N ARG A 252 -13.70 -57.24 25.72
CA ARG A 252 -14.47 -58.51 25.73
C ARG A 252 -15.63 -58.50 26.73
N ILE A 253 -15.44 -57.90 27.91
CA ILE A 253 -16.50 -57.74 28.91
C ILE A 253 -17.60 -56.79 28.40
N MET A 254 -17.24 -55.69 27.73
CA MET A 254 -18.24 -54.75 27.17
C MET A 254 -19.06 -55.35 26.02
N LEU A 255 -18.48 -56.30 25.29
CA LEU A 255 -19.11 -57.00 24.16
C LEU A 255 -19.86 -58.28 24.55
N SER A 256 -19.93 -58.65 25.84
CA SER A 256 -20.63 -59.87 26.28
C SER A 256 -22.15 -59.82 26.05
N HIS A 257 -22.75 -60.98 25.83
CA HIS A 257 -24.19 -61.12 25.59
C HIS A 257 -25.03 -61.15 26.89
N ARG A 258 -26.31 -60.78 26.78
CA ARG A 258 -27.25 -60.57 27.92
C ARG A 258 -27.43 -61.76 28.88
N ASN A 259 -27.09 -62.98 28.48
CA ASN A 259 -27.36 -64.21 29.25
C ASN A 259 -26.11 -64.84 29.91
N GLU A 260 -24.96 -64.16 29.92
CA GLU A 260 -23.75 -64.70 30.57
C GLU A 260 -23.77 -64.47 32.09
N SER A 261 -23.50 -65.53 32.87
CA SER A 261 -23.44 -65.48 34.33
C SER A 261 -22.39 -64.47 34.84
N ALA A 262 -22.66 -63.79 35.95
CA ALA A 262 -21.77 -62.79 36.56
C ALA A 262 -20.34 -63.31 36.85
N SER A 263 -20.16 -64.62 37.01
CA SER A 263 -18.83 -65.26 37.17
C SER A 263 -17.96 -65.18 35.91
N LYS A 264 -18.55 -65.18 34.71
CA LYS A 264 -17.84 -65.06 33.41
C LYS A 264 -17.43 -63.63 33.07
N LEU A 265 -17.95 -62.64 33.79
CA LEU A 265 -17.65 -61.22 33.61
C LEU A 265 -16.47 -60.73 34.48
N LYS A 266 -15.85 -61.61 35.28
CA LYS A 266 -14.67 -61.27 36.08
C LYS A 266 -13.42 -61.11 35.20
N VAL A 267 -12.68 -60.02 35.40
CA VAL A 267 -11.46 -59.68 34.64
C VAL A 267 -10.45 -60.84 34.59
N LEU A 268 -10.17 -61.49 35.74
CA LEU A 268 -9.24 -62.62 35.81
C LEU A 268 -9.69 -63.84 35.00
N TYR A 269 -11.00 -64.10 34.95
CA TYR A 269 -11.55 -65.20 34.16
C TYR A 269 -11.37 -64.94 32.67
N VAL A 270 -11.71 -63.72 32.20
CA VAL A 270 -11.59 -63.33 30.79
C VAL A 270 -10.13 -63.28 30.34
N LEU A 271 -9.21 -62.80 31.17
CA LEU A 271 -7.76 -62.84 30.88
C LEU A 271 -7.28 -64.28 30.67
N LYS A 272 -7.65 -65.20 31.57
CA LYS A 272 -7.27 -66.61 31.47
C LYS A 272 -7.91 -67.29 30.24
N ASP A 273 -9.14 -66.95 29.91
CA ASP A 273 -9.86 -67.44 28.73
C ASP A 273 -9.19 -66.97 27.42
N VAL A 274 -8.84 -65.68 27.32
CA VAL A 274 -8.11 -65.13 26.15
C VAL A 274 -6.75 -65.81 25.98
N TYR A 275 -6.02 -65.99 27.08
CA TYR A 275 -4.70 -66.63 27.06
C TYR A 275 -4.79 -68.09 26.64
N ARG A 276 -5.81 -68.83 27.13
CA ARG A 276 -6.04 -70.22 26.74
C ARG A 276 -6.43 -70.35 25.27
N ASP A 277 -7.24 -69.43 24.74
CA ASP A 277 -7.74 -69.49 23.36
C ASP A 277 -6.69 -69.07 22.31
N LYS A 278 -5.93 -67.99 22.56
CA LYS A 278 -5.07 -67.33 21.55
C LYS A 278 -3.66 -67.01 22.05
N GLY A 279 -3.28 -67.45 23.25
CA GLY A 279 -1.96 -67.19 23.84
C GLY A 279 -1.64 -65.70 24.01
N LEU A 280 -0.34 -65.39 24.04
CA LEU A 280 0.16 -64.01 24.15
C LEU A 280 -0.31 -63.11 23.00
N ARG A 281 -0.44 -63.65 21.79
CA ARG A 281 -0.97 -62.89 20.63
C ARG A 281 -2.41 -62.43 20.85
N GLY A 282 -3.21 -63.21 21.58
CA GLY A 282 -4.56 -62.83 21.97
C GLY A 282 -4.61 -61.70 23.00
N LEU A 283 -3.71 -61.73 23.99
CA LEU A 283 -3.64 -60.72 25.06
C LEU A 283 -3.14 -59.35 24.57
N PHE A 284 -2.37 -59.33 23.47
CA PHE A 284 -1.87 -58.09 22.85
C PHE A 284 -2.59 -57.74 21.54
N ALA A 285 -3.77 -58.35 21.29
CA ALA A 285 -4.57 -58.05 20.11
C ALA A 285 -4.95 -56.55 20.06
N GLY A 286 -4.64 -55.89 18.94
CA GLY A 286 -4.92 -54.47 18.76
C GLY A 286 -3.88 -53.51 19.37
N VAL A 287 -2.71 -53.99 19.84
CA VAL A 287 -1.66 -53.13 20.39
C VAL A 287 -1.17 -52.07 19.39
N GLY A 288 -1.03 -52.42 18.11
CA GLY A 288 -0.60 -51.50 17.05
C GLY A 288 -1.52 -50.28 16.91
N PRO A 289 -2.81 -50.46 16.56
CA PRO A 289 -3.77 -49.36 16.50
C PRO A 289 -3.86 -48.53 17.79
N ARG A 290 -3.69 -49.16 18.96
CA ARG A 290 -3.70 -48.47 20.26
C ARG A 290 -2.49 -47.56 20.46
N VAL A 291 -1.29 -48.03 20.16
CA VAL A 291 -0.05 -47.24 20.28
C VAL A 291 -0.05 -46.10 19.26
N THR A 292 -0.48 -46.37 18.03
CA THR A 292 -0.63 -45.33 16.99
C THR A 292 -1.64 -44.27 17.40
N TRP A 293 -2.79 -44.67 17.96
CA TRP A 293 -3.79 -43.72 18.48
C TRP A 293 -3.20 -42.77 19.53
N ILE A 294 -2.46 -43.31 20.51
CA ILE A 294 -1.92 -42.51 21.61
C ILE A 294 -0.80 -41.58 21.13
N THR A 295 0.03 -42.04 20.19
CA THR A 295 1.12 -41.25 19.63
C THR A 295 0.58 -40.10 18.77
N VAL A 296 -0.28 -40.40 17.79
CA VAL A 296 -0.83 -39.41 16.84
C VAL A 296 -1.84 -38.50 17.53
N GLY A 297 -2.64 -39.04 18.45
CA GLY A 297 -3.65 -38.29 19.19
C GLY A 297 -3.06 -37.15 20.01
N GLY A 298 -1.86 -37.33 20.58
CA GLY A 298 -1.14 -36.25 21.26
C GLY A 298 -0.82 -35.06 20.35
N PHE A 299 -0.31 -35.31 19.14
CA PHE A 299 0.00 -34.25 18.17
C PHE A 299 -1.26 -33.52 17.69
N ILE A 300 -2.32 -34.25 17.36
CA ILE A 300 -3.60 -33.67 16.95
C ILE A 300 -4.23 -32.86 18.09
N PHE A 301 -4.16 -33.37 19.33
CA PHE A 301 -4.66 -32.67 20.50
C PHE A 301 -3.97 -31.32 20.69
N PHE A 302 -2.63 -31.27 20.64
CA PHE A 302 -1.90 -30.01 20.81
C PHE A 302 -2.16 -29.03 19.67
N GLY A 303 -2.14 -29.47 18.41
CA GLY A 303 -2.46 -28.60 17.27
C GLY A 303 -3.88 -28.04 17.32
N THR A 304 -4.86 -28.88 17.69
CA THR A 304 -6.25 -28.44 17.84
C THR A 304 -6.44 -27.58 19.09
N TYR A 305 -5.78 -27.92 20.19
CA TYR A 305 -5.82 -27.14 21.43
C TYR A 305 -5.25 -25.74 21.23
N GLU A 306 -4.13 -25.59 20.52
CA GLU A 306 -3.58 -24.27 20.19
C GLU A 306 -4.51 -23.49 19.25
N GLY A 307 -5.09 -24.13 18.23
CA GLY A 307 -6.08 -23.51 17.34
C GLY A 307 -7.34 -23.04 18.09
N VAL A 308 -7.94 -23.92 18.89
CA VAL A 308 -9.15 -23.60 19.68
C VAL A 308 -8.84 -22.63 20.81
N LYS A 309 -7.64 -22.65 21.40
CA LYS A 309 -7.19 -21.66 22.40
C LYS A 309 -6.94 -20.30 21.76
N ALA A 310 -6.44 -20.22 20.53
CA ALA A 310 -6.33 -18.96 19.79
C ALA A 310 -7.72 -18.37 19.50
N ILE A 311 -8.70 -19.21 19.14
CA ILE A 311 -10.11 -18.82 18.96
C ILE A 311 -10.75 -18.45 20.30
N GLY A 312 -10.43 -19.18 21.36
CA GLY A 312 -11.00 -18.97 22.68
C GLY A 312 -10.47 -17.72 23.40
N THR A 313 -9.18 -17.45 23.26
CA THR A 313 -8.58 -16.22 23.82
C THR A 313 -9.17 -14.98 23.13
N LYS A 314 -9.50 -15.08 21.82
CA LYS A 314 -10.30 -14.09 21.10
C LYS A 314 -11.72 -13.93 21.67
N TYR A 315 -12.41 -15.02 22.02
CA TYR A 315 -13.78 -15.00 22.56
C TYR A 315 -13.90 -14.57 24.04
N CYS A 316 -12.89 -14.79 24.89
CA CYS A 316 -12.94 -14.35 26.30
C CYS A 316 -12.71 -12.84 26.45
N LEU A 317 -11.84 -12.27 25.60
CA LEU A 317 -11.69 -10.81 25.48
C LEU A 317 -12.99 -10.14 24.97
N PHE A 318 -13.81 -10.89 24.24
CA PHE A 318 -15.06 -10.47 23.63
C PHE A 318 -16.23 -10.26 24.62
N ASN A 319 -16.24 -10.95 25.78
CA ASN A 319 -17.38 -10.93 26.71
C ASN A 319 -17.19 -10.03 27.96
N TYR A 320 -16.04 -9.38 28.10
CA TYR A 320 -15.76 -8.43 29.19
C TYR A 320 -15.83 -6.96 28.75
N PHE A 321 -15.78 -6.70 27.44
CA PHE A 321 -15.98 -5.38 26.85
C PHE A 321 -17.31 -5.37 26.11
N HIS A 322 -18.37 -4.93 26.78
CA HIS A 322 -19.65 -4.65 26.11
C HIS A 322 -19.54 -3.31 25.37
N VAL A 323 -18.90 -3.35 24.21
CA VAL A 323 -19.19 -2.53 23.03
C VAL A 323 -19.16 -3.51 21.86
N ASP A 324 -20.14 -3.48 20.97
CA ASP A 324 -20.32 -4.44 19.86
C ASP A 324 -19.05 -4.59 18.98
N VAL A 325 -18.36 -5.75 19.06
CA VAL A 325 -17.03 -5.97 18.42
C VAL A 325 -17.01 -7.15 17.42
N SER A 326 -18.10 -7.91 17.21
CA SER A 326 -18.06 -9.14 16.37
C SER A 326 -18.04 -8.81 14.89
N THR A 327 -18.81 -7.81 14.50
CA THR A 327 -18.72 -7.17 13.19
C THR A 327 -17.41 -6.40 13.04
N CYS A 328 -16.84 -5.86 14.13
CA CYS A 328 -15.61 -5.05 14.12
C CYS A 328 -14.29 -5.84 14.06
N VAL A 329 -14.20 -7.13 14.40
CA VAL A 329 -12.92 -7.89 14.35
C VAL A 329 -12.68 -8.54 12.99
N GLU A 330 -13.72 -9.03 12.33
CA GLU A 330 -13.63 -9.38 10.90
C GLU A 330 -13.38 -8.12 10.08
N TYR A 331 -14.07 -7.00 10.40
CA TYR A 331 -13.70 -5.69 9.86
C TYR A 331 -12.27 -5.31 10.22
N SER A 332 -11.77 -5.42 11.46
CA SER A 332 -10.43 -4.93 11.86
C SER A 332 -9.27 -5.71 11.22
N VAL A 333 -9.38 -7.04 11.07
CA VAL A 333 -8.35 -7.83 10.36
C VAL A 333 -8.43 -7.62 8.85
N ALA A 334 -9.64 -7.53 8.28
CA ALA A 334 -9.82 -7.17 6.88
C ALA A 334 -9.36 -5.73 6.60
N PHE A 335 -9.68 -4.79 7.48
CA PHE A 335 -9.32 -3.37 7.49
C PHE A 335 -7.83 -3.18 7.59
N HIS A 336 -7.15 -3.87 8.51
CA HIS A 336 -5.69 -3.83 8.59
C HIS A 336 -5.03 -4.45 7.35
N LYS A 337 -5.63 -5.50 6.76
CA LYS A 337 -5.19 -6.04 5.47
C LYS A 337 -5.45 -5.06 4.31
N THR A 338 -6.57 -4.37 4.29
CA THR A 338 -6.97 -3.39 3.25
C THR A 338 -6.09 -2.15 3.32
N ILE A 339 -5.90 -1.58 4.51
CA ILE A 339 -4.96 -0.45 4.73
C ILE A 339 -3.55 -0.88 4.32
N LYS A 340 -3.09 -2.05 4.76
CA LYS A 340 -1.76 -2.55 4.37
C LYS A 340 -1.64 -2.72 2.86
N LYS A 341 -2.68 -3.21 2.19
CA LYS A 341 -2.71 -3.33 0.72
C LYS A 341 -2.62 -1.96 0.04
N ILE A 342 -3.42 -0.98 0.48
CA ILE A 342 -3.39 0.39 -0.04
C ILE A 342 -2.01 1.02 0.21
N TRP A 343 -1.45 0.83 1.41
CA TRP A 343 -0.14 1.33 1.79
C TRP A 343 0.95 0.81 0.85
N GLU A 344 1.05 -0.51 0.66
CA GLU A 344 2.04 -1.11 -0.23
C GLU A 344 1.82 -0.72 -1.69
N ALA A 345 0.56 -0.55 -2.11
CA ALA A 345 0.20 -0.12 -3.46
C ALA A 345 0.67 1.33 -3.76
N CYS A 346 0.69 2.21 -2.76
CA CYS A 346 1.21 3.57 -2.89
C CYS A 346 2.73 3.63 -2.69
N LYS A 347 3.25 3.01 -1.63
CA LYS A 347 4.66 3.07 -1.21
C LYS A 347 5.63 2.69 -2.32
N ASN A 348 5.35 1.61 -3.04
CA ASN A 348 6.21 1.14 -4.14
C ASN A 348 6.31 2.12 -5.32
N LEU A 349 5.29 2.95 -5.52
CA LEU A 349 5.29 3.99 -6.55
C LEU A 349 5.99 5.26 -6.05
N VAL A 350 5.76 5.65 -4.80
CA VAL A 350 6.40 6.81 -4.17
C VAL A 350 7.92 6.67 -4.13
N ILE A 351 8.45 5.48 -3.81
CA ILE A 351 9.90 5.22 -3.77
C ILE A 351 10.61 5.53 -5.11
N ALA A 352 9.94 5.28 -6.24
CA ALA A 352 10.52 5.55 -7.55
C ALA A 352 10.71 7.06 -7.82
N ARG A 353 9.91 7.90 -7.17
CA ARG A 353 9.99 9.36 -7.26
C ARG A 353 11.20 9.95 -6.56
N GLY A 354 11.56 9.38 -5.40
CA GLY A 354 12.66 9.84 -4.56
C GLY A 354 13.66 8.74 -4.21
N PRO A 355 14.53 8.34 -5.15
CA PRO A 355 15.43 7.20 -4.97
C PRO A 355 16.63 7.48 -4.07
N ASP A 356 16.90 8.73 -3.65
CA ASP A 356 18.12 9.07 -2.91
C ASP A 356 18.02 8.69 -1.43
N ARG A 357 16.83 8.84 -0.82
CA ARG A 357 16.57 8.46 0.57
C ARG A 357 15.09 8.13 0.76
N VAL A 358 14.77 7.06 1.49
CA VAL A 358 13.40 6.68 1.83
C VAL A 358 13.31 6.46 3.33
N ILE A 359 12.32 7.08 3.97
CA ILE A 359 12.10 6.98 5.41
C ILE A 359 10.62 6.74 5.66
N GLU A 360 10.35 5.85 6.60
CA GLU A 360 9.02 5.51 7.08
C GLU A 360 8.94 5.82 8.57
N LYS A 361 7.89 6.50 9.01
CA LYS A 361 7.67 6.90 10.41
C LYS A 361 6.24 6.61 10.83
N PHE A 362 6.08 6.25 12.09
CA PHE A 362 4.79 6.06 12.76
C PHE A 362 4.73 7.03 13.92
N GLU A 363 3.77 7.95 13.89
CA GLU A 363 3.65 9.01 14.89
C GLU A 363 2.23 9.05 15.45
N ASN A 364 2.12 9.31 16.75
CA ASN A 364 0.83 9.53 17.40
C ASN A 364 0.43 11.01 17.24
N LEU A 365 -0.52 11.29 16.34
CA LEU A 365 -0.91 12.66 16.00
C LEU A 365 -1.79 13.24 17.10
N THR A 366 -2.86 12.54 17.47
CA THR A 366 -3.76 12.90 18.57
C THR A 366 -4.15 11.62 19.32
N PRO A 367 -4.81 11.66 20.50
CA PRO A 367 -5.22 10.44 21.22
C PRO A 367 -6.09 9.47 20.41
N ILE A 368 -6.70 9.94 19.32
CA ILE A 368 -7.60 9.18 18.44
C ILE A 368 -7.04 8.96 17.02
N TRP A 369 -6.04 9.74 16.58
CA TRP A 369 -5.46 9.64 15.24
C TRP A 369 -3.98 9.22 15.27
N PHE A 370 -3.67 8.19 14.49
CA PHE A 370 -2.31 7.72 14.26
C PHE A 370 -1.87 8.04 12.83
N GLY A 371 -0.65 8.57 12.69
CA GLY A 371 -0.05 8.90 11.41
C GLY A 371 0.96 7.84 10.97
N HIS A 372 0.80 7.33 9.75
CA HIS A 372 1.77 6.46 9.09
C HIS A 372 2.30 7.20 7.86
N PHE A 373 3.59 7.54 7.89
CA PHE A 373 4.20 8.40 6.89
C PHE A 373 5.32 7.67 6.17
N VAL A 374 5.38 7.85 4.85
CA VAL A 374 6.53 7.48 4.03
C VAL A 374 6.91 8.68 3.17
N ALA A 375 8.18 9.03 3.19
CA ALA A 375 8.72 10.04 2.30
C ALA A 375 9.92 9.46 1.53
N ALA A 376 9.88 9.63 0.22
CA ALA A 376 10.95 9.29 -0.69
C ALA A 376 11.52 10.61 -1.25
N VAL A 377 12.80 10.86 -0.97
CA VAL A 377 13.48 12.12 -1.28
C VAL A 377 14.29 11.97 -2.56
N LEU A 378 14.08 12.88 -3.50
CA LEU A 378 14.99 13.20 -4.59
C LEU A 378 15.69 14.51 -4.20
N TRP A 379 16.99 14.47 -3.93
CA TRP A 379 17.73 15.65 -3.48
C TRP A 379 17.84 16.66 -4.64
N MET A 380 17.15 17.80 -4.53
CA MET A 380 17.11 18.82 -5.59
C MET A 380 17.56 20.21 -5.15
N GLN A 381 17.53 20.55 -3.86
CA GLN A 381 18.01 21.84 -3.36
C GLN A 381 18.82 21.67 -2.07
N GLY A 382 19.73 22.60 -1.81
CA GLY A 382 20.65 22.57 -0.67
C GLY A 382 21.98 21.88 -0.95
N LEU A 383 22.99 22.16 -0.11
CA LEU A 383 24.31 21.51 -0.13
C LEU A 383 24.28 20.07 0.37
N ASP A 384 23.31 19.75 1.23
CA ASP A 384 23.15 18.45 1.86
C ASP A 384 21.71 17.94 1.67
N LEU A 385 21.59 16.61 1.63
CA LEU A 385 20.29 15.93 1.58
C LEU A 385 19.53 16.18 2.89
N CYS A 386 18.29 16.65 2.78
CA CYS A 386 17.37 16.75 3.90
C CYS A 386 16.44 15.53 3.95
N GLU A 387 16.34 14.93 5.14
CA GLU A 387 15.47 13.79 5.40
C GLU A 387 14.02 14.22 5.63
N GLN A 388 13.08 13.44 5.11
CA GLN A 388 11.65 13.64 5.32
C GLN A 388 11.01 12.32 5.79
N PRO A 389 9.88 12.31 6.54
CA PRO A 389 9.14 13.47 7.05
C PRO A 389 9.98 14.32 8.01
N ALA A 390 9.99 15.63 7.77
CA ALA A 390 10.68 16.60 8.60
C ALA A 390 9.83 16.83 9.86
N ILE A 391 10.42 16.63 11.03
CA ILE A 391 9.75 16.82 12.31
C ILE A 391 10.53 17.90 13.07
N ASP A 392 9.85 18.99 13.40
CA ASP A 392 10.47 20.10 14.12
C ASP A 392 10.48 19.88 15.64
N SER A 393 11.10 20.82 16.37
CA SER A 393 11.20 20.72 17.84
C SER A 393 9.86 20.88 18.57
N ALA A 394 8.82 21.40 17.91
CA ALA A 394 7.47 21.51 18.44
C ALA A 394 6.61 20.26 18.15
N GLY A 395 7.16 19.28 17.41
CA GLY A 395 6.45 18.07 17.01
C GLY A 395 5.54 18.27 15.80
N ASN A 396 5.68 19.37 15.06
CA ASN A 396 5.01 19.54 13.77
C ASN A 396 5.68 18.64 12.73
N ILE A 397 4.89 18.13 11.78
CA ILE A 397 5.37 17.18 10.77
C ILE A 397 5.12 17.76 9.38
N LEU A 398 6.17 17.84 8.57
CA LEU A 398 6.13 18.32 7.19
C LEU A 398 6.56 17.21 6.21
N LEU A 399 5.71 16.95 5.21
CA LEU A 399 6.07 16.27 3.98
C LEU A 399 5.96 17.29 2.85
N TRP A 400 7.07 17.50 2.15
CA TRP A 400 7.25 18.51 1.12
C TRP A 400 7.73 17.88 -0.17
N ASN A 401 6.96 18.06 -1.25
CA ASN A 401 7.32 17.69 -2.60
C ASN A 401 7.19 18.92 -3.50
N GLY A 402 8.28 19.66 -3.64
CA GLY A 402 8.31 20.90 -4.38
C GLY A 402 9.70 21.52 -4.49
N ASP A 403 9.74 22.73 -5.07
CA ASP A 403 10.92 23.56 -5.24
C ASP A 403 10.56 25.01 -4.87
N ILE A 404 11.41 25.71 -4.10
CA ILE A 404 11.28 27.15 -3.85
C ILE A 404 12.29 27.92 -4.73
N PHE A 405 11.82 28.59 -5.77
CA PHE A 405 12.70 29.28 -6.74
C PHE A 405 12.94 30.74 -6.41
N SER A 406 11.89 31.47 -6.04
CA SER A 406 11.91 32.93 -5.86
C SER A 406 11.10 33.34 -4.62
N GLY A 407 11.05 34.65 -4.32
CA GLY A 407 10.36 35.18 -3.15
C GLY A 407 11.22 35.21 -1.88
N ASN A 408 10.62 35.61 -0.75
CA ASN A 408 11.34 35.83 0.52
C ASN A 408 11.93 34.55 1.12
N LEU A 409 11.29 33.41 0.84
CA LEU A 409 11.72 32.09 1.31
C LEU A 409 12.80 31.46 0.43
N ALA A 410 13.10 32.05 -0.73
CA ALA A 410 14.14 31.53 -1.61
C ALA A 410 15.54 31.84 -1.07
N GLN A 411 16.26 30.81 -0.64
CA GLN A 411 17.65 30.92 -0.20
C GLN A 411 18.56 30.10 -1.11
N ASP A 412 19.73 30.63 -1.45
CA ASP A 412 20.74 29.91 -2.22
C ASP A 412 21.50 28.92 -1.33
N ASN A 413 21.80 27.74 -1.87
CA ASN A 413 22.53 26.66 -1.18
C ASN A 413 21.86 26.09 0.09
N ALA A 414 20.67 26.58 0.46
CA ALA A 414 19.87 26.03 1.55
C ALA A 414 18.91 24.95 1.05
N CYS A 415 18.57 23.99 1.92
CA CYS A 415 17.49 23.05 1.64
C CYS A 415 16.14 23.75 1.87
N ASP A 416 15.32 23.77 0.83
CA ASP A 416 13.97 24.34 0.81
C ASP A 416 13.05 23.75 1.91
N THR A 417 13.15 22.44 2.17
CA THR A 417 12.39 21.77 3.23
C THR A 417 12.69 22.36 4.61
N ASN A 418 13.97 22.64 4.91
CA ASN A 418 14.38 23.22 6.19
C ASN A 418 13.96 24.69 6.30
N VAL A 419 14.09 25.45 5.21
CA VAL A 419 13.66 26.85 5.15
C VAL A 419 12.15 26.94 5.40
N LEU A 420 11.36 26.11 4.73
CA LEU A 420 9.91 26.07 4.92
C LEU A 420 9.52 25.60 6.34
N SER A 421 10.14 24.52 6.84
CA SER A 421 9.87 24.03 8.19
C SER A 421 10.15 25.10 9.25
N SER A 422 11.24 25.86 9.10
CA SER A 422 11.59 26.95 10.02
C SER A 422 10.61 28.12 9.94
N ALA A 423 10.17 28.48 8.73
CA ALA A 423 9.17 29.52 8.51
C ALA A 423 7.79 29.14 9.09
N LEU A 424 7.37 27.88 8.91
CA LEU A 424 6.12 27.35 9.47
C LEU A 424 6.16 27.29 10.99
N GLN A 425 7.29 26.89 11.58
CA GLN A 425 7.46 26.86 13.04
C GLN A 425 7.42 28.26 13.65
N SER A 426 7.94 29.27 12.95
CA SER A 426 8.03 30.65 13.44
C SER A 426 6.75 31.45 13.22
N SER A 427 5.88 31.04 12.30
CA SER A 427 4.65 31.76 11.96
C SER A 427 3.45 31.33 12.80
N LEU A 428 2.65 32.30 13.25
CA LEU A 428 1.33 32.05 13.84
C LEU A 428 0.27 31.73 12.78
N ASN A 429 0.51 32.11 11.52
CA ASN A 429 -0.41 31.90 10.40
C ASN A 429 0.27 31.03 9.33
N VAL A 430 -0.12 29.75 9.29
CA VAL A 430 0.38 28.78 8.32
C VAL A 430 0.08 29.21 6.88
N LEU A 431 -1.10 29.79 6.63
CA LEU A 431 -1.54 30.15 5.29
C LEU A 431 -0.72 31.28 4.67
N SER A 432 -0.24 32.24 5.48
CA SER A 432 0.59 33.34 4.96
C SER A 432 1.97 32.84 4.51
N VAL A 433 2.51 31.79 5.15
CA VAL A 433 3.78 31.19 4.71
C VAL A 433 3.63 30.58 3.33
N PHE A 434 2.56 29.81 3.08
CA PHE A 434 2.30 29.22 1.77
C PHE A 434 2.00 30.26 0.68
N GLN A 435 1.43 31.41 1.04
CA GLN A 435 1.21 32.52 0.11
C GLN A 435 2.51 33.12 -0.44
N GLU A 436 3.60 33.09 0.33
CA GLU A 436 4.89 33.68 -0.05
C GLU A 436 5.73 32.78 -0.98
N ILE A 437 5.34 31.51 -1.15
CA ILE A 437 6.11 30.54 -1.93
C ILE A 437 5.96 30.81 -3.43
N GLN A 438 7.09 31.02 -4.12
CA GLN A 438 7.15 31.04 -5.58
C GLN A 438 7.93 29.82 -6.08
N GLY A 439 7.20 28.88 -6.68
CA GLY A 439 7.69 27.61 -7.17
C GLY A 439 6.63 26.50 -7.10
N PRO A 440 6.86 25.37 -7.78
CA PRO A 440 5.93 24.25 -7.81
C PRO A 440 5.97 23.49 -6.47
N TYR A 441 4.81 23.12 -5.92
CA TYR A 441 4.78 22.29 -4.72
C TYR A 441 3.47 21.54 -4.48
N SER A 442 3.61 20.50 -3.67
CA SER A 442 2.55 19.79 -2.96
C SER A 442 3.05 19.50 -1.55
N PHE A 443 2.16 19.56 -0.56
CA PHE A 443 2.57 19.42 0.82
C PHE A 443 1.53 18.75 1.71
N ILE A 444 2.01 18.20 2.81
CA ILE A 444 1.23 17.74 3.95
C ILE A 444 1.92 18.28 5.21
N TYR A 445 1.23 19.06 6.00
CA TYR A 445 1.75 19.70 7.20
C TYR A 445 0.81 19.50 8.38
N PHE A 446 1.28 18.79 9.41
CA PHE A 446 0.55 18.61 10.66
C PHE A 446 1.10 19.56 11.71
N GLN A 447 0.22 20.42 12.24
CA GLN A 447 0.54 21.33 13.33
C GLN A 447 0.10 20.73 14.67
N LYS A 448 1.07 20.42 15.54
CA LYS A 448 0.82 19.72 16.81
C LYS A 448 0.06 20.56 17.83
N SER A 449 0.28 21.87 17.85
CA SER A 449 -0.36 22.77 18.84
C SER A 449 -1.87 22.94 18.63
N THR A 450 -2.34 22.81 17.39
CA THR A 450 -3.75 23.03 17.00
C THR A 450 -4.43 21.75 16.55
N ASN A 451 -3.71 20.63 16.44
CA ASN A 451 -4.17 19.37 15.87
C ASN A 451 -4.75 19.50 14.45
N LEU A 452 -4.32 20.53 13.70
CA LEU A 452 -4.74 20.78 12.33
C LEU A 452 -3.76 20.13 11.34
N LEU A 453 -4.32 19.41 10.37
CA LEU A 453 -3.59 18.86 9.23
C LEU A 453 -3.92 19.68 7.99
N TYR A 454 -2.92 20.41 7.49
CA TYR A 454 -2.96 21.20 6.27
C TYR A 454 -2.39 20.40 5.11
N PHE A 455 -3.02 20.45 3.95
CA PHE A 455 -2.50 19.82 2.75
C PHE A 455 -3.02 20.53 1.50
N GLY A 456 -2.27 20.44 0.41
CA GLY A 456 -2.64 21.12 -0.81
C GLY A 456 -1.51 21.16 -1.82
N ARG A 457 -1.74 21.95 -2.86
CA ARG A 457 -0.87 22.11 -4.02
C ARG A 457 -0.68 23.61 -4.28
N ASP A 458 0.36 23.95 -5.02
CA ASP A 458 0.55 25.32 -5.50
C ASP A 458 -0.61 25.80 -6.38
N ILE A 459 -0.74 27.13 -6.56
CA ILE A 459 -1.87 27.76 -7.28
C ILE A 459 -2.05 27.28 -8.72
N VAL A 460 -0.97 26.82 -9.37
CA VAL A 460 -1.00 26.28 -10.73
C VAL A 460 -1.24 24.76 -10.72
N GLY A 461 -0.98 24.09 -9.60
CA GLY A 461 -1.11 22.65 -9.44
C GLY A 461 -0.03 21.86 -10.21
N ARG A 462 1.24 22.22 -10.04
CA ARG A 462 2.35 21.63 -10.80
C ARG A 462 2.78 20.26 -10.28
N HIS A 463 2.74 20.02 -8.97
CA HIS A 463 3.01 18.71 -8.38
C HIS A 463 1.73 18.00 -7.99
N SER A 464 1.70 16.67 -8.12
CA SER A 464 0.52 15.87 -7.81
C SER A 464 0.35 15.63 -6.32
N LEU A 465 -0.90 15.69 -5.87
CA LEU A 465 -1.32 15.21 -4.56
C LEU A 465 -2.70 14.58 -4.71
N LEU A 466 -2.82 13.34 -4.26
CA LEU A 466 -4.02 12.52 -4.31
C LEU A 466 -4.63 12.40 -2.92
N LEU A 467 -5.96 12.39 -2.89
CA LEU A 467 -6.77 12.29 -1.68
C LEU A 467 -7.74 11.12 -1.80
N LYS A 468 -7.81 10.33 -0.72
CA LYS A 468 -8.89 9.37 -0.49
C LYS A 468 -9.38 9.53 0.95
N VAL A 469 -10.67 9.73 1.09
CA VAL A 469 -11.38 9.73 2.37
C VAL A 469 -12.25 8.49 2.42
N ASN A 470 -12.16 7.74 3.52
CA ASN A 470 -13.13 6.70 3.84
C ASN A 470 -13.86 7.08 5.13
N THR A 471 -15.11 7.50 5.00
CA THR A 471 -15.96 7.94 6.12
C THR A 471 -16.40 6.79 7.01
N ASP A 472 -16.59 5.59 6.47
CA ASP A 472 -16.99 4.40 7.24
C ASP A 472 -15.87 3.93 8.18
N GLU A 473 -14.62 4.07 7.71
CA GLU A 473 -13.44 3.60 8.41
C GLU A 473 -12.67 4.73 9.14
N ASN A 474 -13.11 5.99 8.98
CA ASN A 474 -12.39 7.20 9.40
C ASN A 474 -10.91 7.17 8.99
N THR A 475 -10.62 6.83 7.73
CA THR A 475 -9.26 6.87 7.18
C THR A 475 -9.09 7.99 6.18
N LEU A 476 -7.95 8.67 6.29
CA LEU A 476 -7.51 9.72 5.38
C LEU A 476 -6.19 9.26 4.74
N THR A 477 -6.19 9.12 3.42
CA THR A 477 -4.97 8.77 2.65
C THR A 477 -4.59 9.94 1.76
N LEU A 478 -3.37 10.43 1.93
CA LEU A 478 -2.75 11.46 1.11
C LEU A 478 -1.48 10.87 0.47
N THR A 479 -1.31 11.00 -0.85
CA THR A 479 -0.14 10.45 -1.55
C THR A 479 0.12 11.20 -2.86
N SER A 480 1.36 11.31 -3.31
CA SER A 480 1.67 11.91 -4.61
C SER A 480 1.39 10.99 -5.81
N VAL A 481 1.20 9.69 -5.57
CA VAL A 481 0.90 8.68 -6.58
C VAL A 481 0.26 7.44 -5.93
N ALA A 482 -0.65 6.79 -6.65
CA ALA A 482 -1.32 5.58 -6.19
C ALA A 482 -1.46 4.57 -7.33
N SER A 483 -1.55 3.29 -6.99
CA SER A 483 -1.89 2.25 -7.96
C SER A 483 -3.36 2.36 -8.36
N LYS A 484 -3.69 1.92 -9.57
CA LYS A 484 -5.08 1.79 -10.04
C LYS A 484 -5.94 0.84 -9.18
N GLU A 485 -5.32 0.01 -8.33
CA GLU A 485 -6.03 -0.83 -7.37
C GLU A 485 -6.65 -0.03 -6.21
N VAL A 486 -6.22 1.22 -6.01
CA VAL A 486 -6.73 2.10 -4.95
C VAL A 486 -7.97 2.83 -5.47
N ASN A 487 -9.14 2.21 -5.33
CA ASN A 487 -10.40 2.80 -5.76
C ASN A 487 -10.77 4.07 -4.97
N LYS A 488 -11.57 4.96 -5.58
CA LYS A 488 -12.10 6.20 -4.99
C LYS A 488 -11.01 7.17 -4.49
N ILE A 489 -9.87 7.19 -5.16
CA ILE A 489 -8.85 8.22 -4.95
C ILE A 489 -8.99 9.29 -6.04
N ILE A 490 -8.82 10.54 -5.66
CA ILE A 490 -8.97 11.69 -6.55
C ILE A 490 -7.73 12.58 -6.49
N GLU A 491 -7.52 13.39 -7.53
CA GLU A 491 -6.55 14.48 -7.48
C GLU A 491 -7.11 15.58 -6.59
N ILE A 492 -6.28 16.12 -5.69
CA ILE A 492 -6.62 17.35 -4.98
C ILE A 492 -6.59 18.51 -5.98
N PRO A 493 -7.68 19.27 -6.18
CA PRO A 493 -7.68 20.38 -7.10
C PRO A 493 -6.84 21.54 -6.57
N ALA A 494 -6.21 22.27 -7.49
CA ALA A 494 -5.36 23.43 -7.17
C ALA A 494 -6.17 24.70 -6.89
N ILE A 495 -7.29 24.58 -6.19
CA ILE A 495 -8.21 25.69 -5.90
C ILE A 495 -7.94 26.37 -4.55
N GLY A 496 -7.22 25.70 -3.65
CA GLY A 496 -6.93 26.21 -2.31
C GLY A 496 -6.12 25.25 -1.45
N ILE A 497 -5.97 25.63 -0.18
CA ILE A 497 -5.39 24.77 0.86
C ILE A 497 -6.52 24.10 1.62
N PHE A 498 -6.44 22.78 1.74
CA PHE A 498 -7.39 21.98 2.49
C PHE A 498 -6.88 21.76 3.92
N VAL A 499 -7.80 21.77 4.87
CA VAL A 499 -7.50 21.61 6.30
C VAL A 499 -8.48 20.63 6.92
N THR A 500 -7.98 19.75 7.77
CA THR A 500 -8.82 18.89 8.61
C THR A 500 -8.41 19.01 10.08
N ASN A 501 -9.39 19.01 10.97
CA ASN A 501 -9.17 19.04 12.41
C ASN A 501 -9.20 17.60 12.97
N LEU A 502 -8.07 17.15 13.50
CA LEU A 502 -7.88 15.82 14.05
C LEU A 502 -8.30 15.69 15.53
N ASP A 503 -8.94 16.70 16.13
CA ASP A 503 -9.68 16.55 17.39
C ASP A 503 -10.99 15.79 17.18
N ASN A 504 -11.53 15.82 15.96
CA ASN A 504 -12.77 15.15 15.60
C ASN A 504 -12.51 13.69 15.22
N SER A 505 -13.46 12.80 15.55
CA SER A 505 -13.39 11.39 15.15
C SER A 505 -13.70 11.17 13.66
N ARG A 506 -14.37 12.12 13.01
CA ARG A 506 -14.71 12.11 11.58
C ARG A 506 -13.85 13.10 10.82
N VAL A 507 -13.49 12.75 9.59
CA VAL A 507 -12.77 13.65 8.68
C VAL A 507 -13.73 14.74 8.22
N ASN A 508 -13.54 15.96 8.73
CA ASN A 508 -14.18 17.16 8.22
C ASN A 508 -13.15 17.96 7.42
N LEU A 509 -13.54 18.45 6.25
CA LEU A 509 -12.67 19.21 5.37
C LEU A 509 -13.09 20.68 5.35
N ALA A 510 -12.11 21.57 5.44
CA ALA A 510 -12.27 22.98 5.15
C ALA A 510 -11.34 23.35 3.97
N CYS A 511 -11.79 24.23 3.09
CA CYS A 511 -11.00 24.74 1.98
C CYS A 511 -10.76 26.24 2.17
N TYR A 512 -9.50 26.66 2.13
CA TYR A 512 -9.10 28.07 2.05
C TYR A 512 -8.77 28.38 0.59
N PRO A 513 -9.67 29.05 -0.16
CA PRO A 513 -9.50 29.28 -1.59
C PRO A 513 -8.27 30.15 -1.87
N TRP A 514 -7.57 29.88 -2.97
CA TRP A 514 -6.49 30.76 -3.43
C TRP A 514 -7.04 32.12 -3.86
N LYS A 515 -8.16 32.12 -4.60
CA LYS A 515 -8.84 33.28 -5.17
C LYS A 515 -10.32 33.26 -4.79
N GLU A 516 -11.01 34.39 -4.99
CA GLU A 516 -12.45 34.48 -4.76
C GLU A 516 -13.20 33.39 -5.54
N PRO A 517 -14.12 32.64 -4.90
CA PRO A 517 -14.88 31.58 -5.55
C PRO A 517 -15.68 32.07 -6.77
N ASP A 518 -15.52 31.39 -7.90
CA ASP A 518 -16.32 31.56 -9.11
C ASP A 518 -17.20 30.33 -9.39
N LEU A 519 -17.89 30.32 -10.54
CA LEU A 519 -18.73 29.18 -10.95
C LEU A 519 -17.90 27.89 -11.09
N HIS A 520 -16.69 27.98 -11.67
CA HIS A 520 -15.80 26.83 -11.84
C HIS A 520 -15.34 26.25 -10.50
N PHE A 521 -15.01 27.11 -9.53
CA PHE A 521 -14.71 26.71 -8.16
C PHE A 521 -15.88 25.94 -7.54
N THR A 522 -17.10 26.44 -7.72
CA THR A 522 -18.32 25.83 -7.16
C THR A 522 -18.55 24.45 -7.76
N ASP A 523 -18.43 24.32 -9.08
CA ASP A 523 -18.55 23.03 -9.79
C ASP A 523 -17.53 22.00 -9.29
N ILE A 524 -16.28 22.44 -9.02
CA ILE A 524 -15.24 21.56 -8.47
C ILE A 524 -15.59 21.11 -7.04
N ILE A 525 -16.02 22.03 -6.17
CA ILE A 525 -16.35 21.70 -4.78
C ILE A 525 -17.54 20.73 -4.75
N GLU A 526 -18.60 20.98 -5.51
CA GLU A 526 -19.76 20.08 -5.58
C GLU A 526 -19.35 18.67 -6.06
N SER A 527 -18.48 18.60 -7.06
CA SER A 527 -17.92 17.33 -7.55
C SER A 527 -17.09 16.62 -6.47
N LEU A 528 -16.27 17.35 -5.72
CA LEU A 528 -15.46 16.83 -4.61
C LEU A 528 -16.33 16.30 -3.47
N GLU A 529 -17.30 17.08 -3.02
CA GLU A 529 -18.23 16.71 -1.95
C GLU A 529 -18.99 15.44 -2.32
N THR A 530 -19.49 15.37 -3.55
CA THR A 530 -20.18 14.19 -4.10
C THR A 530 -19.26 12.96 -4.12
N HIS A 531 -17.99 13.13 -4.52
CA HIS A 531 -17.06 12.00 -4.64
C HIS A 531 -16.54 11.50 -3.29
N LEU A 532 -16.27 12.42 -2.35
CA LEU A 532 -15.72 12.12 -1.02
C LEU A 532 -16.81 11.74 -0.02
N GLY A 533 -18.07 12.16 -0.25
CA GLY A 533 -19.16 11.98 0.69
C GLY A 533 -18.98 12.80 1.97
N VAL A 534 -18.38 13.99 1.87
CA VAL A 534 -18.07 14.89 2.98
C VAL A 534 -18.33 16.33 2.53
N ASP A 535 -18.99 17.13 3.38
CA ASP A 535 -19.20 18.56 3.15
C ASP A 535 -17.89 19.33 3.37
N ILE A 536 -17.60 20.28 2.47
CA ILE A 536 -16.38 21.08 2.51
C ILE A 536 -16.72 22.50 2.96
N ASP A 537 -16.22 22.87 4.13
CA ASP A 537 -16.42 24.21 4.70
C ASP A 537 -15.52 25.23 4.00
N ILE A 538 -16.11 26.10 3.17
CA ILE A 538 -15.39 27.13 2.43
C ILE A 538 -15.04 28.29 3.36
N LYS A 539 -13.74 28.54 3.53
CA LYS A 539 -13.18 29.60 4.37
C LYS A 539 -12.84 30.85 3.56
N LYS A 540 -12.33 31.86 4.27
CA LYS A 540 -11.84 33.10 3.66
C LYS A 540 -10.73 32.82 2.64
N THR A 541 -10.74 33.59 1.57
CA THR A 541 -9.72 33.56 0.51
C THR A 541 -8.33 33.93 1.06
N ILE A 542 -7.30 33.26 0.52
CA ILE A 542 -5.90 33.49 0.88
C ILE A 542 -5.36 34.76 0.20
N LEU A 543 -5.52 34.87 -1.13
CA LEU A 543 -5.07 36.03 -1.88
C LEU A 543 -6.17 37.11 -1.88
N LYS A 544 -5.79 38.33 -1.53
CA LYS A 544 -6.65 39.50 -1.79
C LYS A 544 -6.65 39.72 -3.29
N SER A 545 -7.82 39.72 -3.93
CA SER A 545 -7.88 39.99 -5.37
C SER A 545 -7.37 41.40 -5.64
N ASP A 546 -6.37 41.50 -6.52
CA ASP A 546 -6.24 42.74 -7.28
C ASP A 546 -7.45 42.76 -8.20
N ALA A 547 -8.23 43.85 -8.09
CA ALA A 547 -9.42 44.07 -8.89
C ALA A 547 -9.12 43.69 -10.34
N SER A 548 -9.87 42.70 -10.86
CA SER A 548 -9.80 42.27 -12.24
C SER A 548 -9.92 43.51 -13.13
N THR A 549 -8.80 43.99 -13.66
CA THR A 549 -8.82 45.02 -14.70
C THR A 549 -9.61 44.43 -15.85
N SER A 550 -10.78 45.01 -16.10
CA SER A 550 -11.59 44.77 -17.28
C SER A 550 -10.74 45.10 -18.50
N LEU A 551 -9.94 44.15 -18.97
CA LEU A 551 -9.25 44.23 -20.24
C LEU A 551 -10.32 44.44 -21.29
N HIS A 552 -10.23 45.53 -22.05
CA HIS A 552 -11.03 45.73 -23.26
C HIS A 552 -10.97 44.44 -24.10
N LEU A 553 -12.11 43.77 -24.27
CA LEU A 553 -12.19 42.42 -24.83
C LEU A 553 -12.09 42.40 -26.37
N HIS A 554 -12.09 43.57 -27.00
CA HIS A 554 -12.02 43.75 -28.45
C HIS A 554 -10.80 44.58 -28.88
N PRO A 555 -10.09 44.17 -29.95
CA PRO A 555 -9.03 44.98 -30.54
C PRO A 555 -9.60 46.18 -31.28
N ASN A 556 -8.92 47.32 -31.18
CA ASN A 556 -9.15 48.43 -32.09
C ASN A 556 -8.61 48.06 -33.48
N ILE A 557 -9.14 48.67 -34.55
CA ILE A 557 -8.66 48.44 -35.93
C ILE A 557 -7.14 48.62 -36.02
N LYS A 558 -6.60 49.65 -35.36
CA LYS A 558 -5.16 49.94 -35.30
C LYS A 558 -4.32 48.84 -34.63
N ASP A 559 -4.89 48.10 -33.69
CA ASP A 559 -4.17 47.05 -32.94
C ASP A 559 -3.84 45.86 -33.84
N LEU A 560 -4.68 45.57 -34.84
CA LEU A 560 -4.49 44.47 -35.78
C LEU A 560 -3.89 44.90 -37.11
N ASP A 561 -4.07 46.16 -37.52
CA ASP A 561 -3.67 46.67 -38.84
C ASP A 561 -2.17 46.44 -39.12
N TYR A 562 -1.31 46.79 -38.16
CA TYR A 562 0.14 46.62 -38.29
C TYR A 562 0.55 45.15 -38.42
N MET A 563 -0.17 44.26 -37.74
CA MET A 563 0.11 42.82 -37.77
C MET A 563 -0.37 42.22 -39.09
N GLU A 564 -1.64 42.44 -39.43
CA GLU A 564 -2.35 41.78 -40.51
C GLU A 564 -2.05 42.31 -41.91
N ASN A 565 -1.53 43.52 -42.05
CA ASN A 565 -1.23 44.15 -43.33
C ASN A 565 0.28 44.26 -43.58
N SER A 566 1.08 43.39 -42.95
CA SER A 566 2.52 43.29 -43.22
C SER A 566 2.79 43.01 -44.72
N PRO A 567 3.73 43.74 -45.35
CA PRO A 567 4.03 43.59 -46.79
C PRO A 567 4.65 42.22 -47.15
N TYR A 568 4.99 41.39 -46.15
CA TYR A 568 5.71 40.13 -46.34
C TYR A 568 4.92 38.88 -45.90
N LEU A 569 3.60 38.94 -45.76
CA LEU A 569 2.76 37.83 -45.26
C LEU A 569 3.02 36.46 -45.91
N GLU A 570 3.46 36.42 -47.17
CA GLU A 570 3.83 35.19 -47.89
C GLU A 570 5.12 34.53 -47.36
N ASN A 571 5.98 35.28 -46.66
CA ASN A 571 7.23 34.80 -46.06
C ASN A 571 7.24 35.05 -44.55
N SER A 572 6.89 34.02 -43.79
CA SER A 572 6.78 34.08 -42.33
C SER A 572 8.03 34.62 -41.63
N TYR A 573 9.24 34.28 -42.11
CA TYR A 573 10.49 34.79 -41.52
C TYR A 573 10.65 36.31 -41.72
N LYS A 574 10.33 36.82 -42.91
CA LYS A 574 10.37 38.27 -43.18
C LYS A 574 9.27 39.01 -42.40
N THR A 575 8.09 38.42 -42.27
CA THR A 575 7.00 38.98 -41.44
C THR A 575 7.44 39.12 -39.99
N LEU A 576 8.04 38.09 -39.39
CA LEU A 576 8.54 38.17 -38.01
C LEU A 576 9.60 39.28 -37.83
N GLY A 577 10.49 39.44 -38.83
CA GLY A 577 11.47 40.53 -38.84
C GLY A 577 10.80 41.91 -38.89
N TYR A 578 9.84 42.10 -39.79
CA TYR A 578 9.06 43.34 -39.90
C TYR A 578 8.32 43.67 -38.60
N LEU A 579 7.65 42.68 -37.99
CA LEU A 579 6.90 42.91 -36.75
C LEU A 579 7.80 43.32 -35.56
N LEU A 580 9.08 42.97 -35.59
CA LEU A 580 10.05 43.39 -34.57
C LEU A 580 10.60 44.82 -34.80
N GLU A 581 10.28 45.47 -35.92
CA GLU A 581 10.62 46.88 -36.16
C GLU A 581 9.76 47.82 -35.31
N ASP A 582 8.55 47.38 -34.91
CA ASP A 582 7.70 48.08 -33.96
C ASP A 582 8.29 48.05 -32.54
N THR A 583 8.41 49.24 -31.95
CA THR A 583 9.04 49.42 -30.63
C THR A 583 8.27 48.72 -29.53
N ASP A 584 6.94 48.76 -29.55
CA ASP A 584 6.10 48.19 -28.51
C ASP A 584 6.15 46.66 -28.56
N ILE A 585 6.14 46.06 -29.76
CA ILE A 585 6.33 44.62 -29.95
C ILE A 585 7.72 44.21 -29.46
N LEU A 586 8.77 44.96 -29.83
CA LEU A 586 10.14 44.65 -29.44
C LEU A 586 10.32 44.67 -27.91
N GLU A 587 9.79 45.69 -27.24
CA GLU A 587 9.84 45.80 -25.78
C GLU A 587 9.10 44.65 -25.08
N ARG A 588 7.92 44.25 -25.58
CA ARG A 588 7.20 43.08 -25.07
C ARG A 588 8.00 41.78 -25.23
N VAL A 589 8.63 41.60 -26.39
CA VAL A 589 9.50 40.45 -26.68
C VAL A 589 10.70 40.43 -25.75
N ASP A 590 11.34 41.58 -25.51
CA ASP A 590 12.48 41.69 -24.61
C ASP A 590 12.10 41.39 -23.17
N HIS A 591 10.98 41.95 -22.70
CA HIS A 591 10.51 41.71 -21.35
C HIS A 591 10.16 40.22 -21.14
N LEU A 592 9.43 39.60 -22.06
CA LEU A 592 9.15 38.16 -21.98
C LEU A 592 10.43 37.33 -21.97
N LEU A 593 11.40 37.67 -22.83
CA LEU A 593 12.66 36.97 -22.91
C LEU A 593 13.48 37.12 -21.62
N GLN A 594 13.48 38.28 -20.98
CA GLN A 594 14.10 38.48 -19.66
C GLN A 594 13.46 37.61 -18.58
N LEU A 595 12.13 37.52 -18.55
CA LEU A 595 11.41 36.65 -17.60
C LEU A 595 11.72 35.17 -17.85
N LEU A 596 11.76 34.73 -19.11
CA LEU A 596 12.14 33.35 -19.47
C LEU A 596 13.61 33.06 -19.13
N TYR A 597 14.52 34.01 -19.35
CA TYR A 597 15.91 33.90 -18.92
C TYR A 597 15.98 33.67 -17.40
N LYS A 598 15.24 34.45 -16.62
CA LYS A 598 15.24 34.32 -15.16
C LYS A 598 14.62 33.00 -14.72
N ALA A 599 13.49 32.62 -15.30
CA ALA A 599 12.78 31.39 -14.98
C ALA A 599 13.65 30.15 -15.23
N VAL A 600 14.37 30.10 -16.36
CA VAL A 600 15.30 29.00 -16.67
C VAL A 600 16.56 29.06 -15.79
N GLU A 601 17.12 30.25 -15.56
CA GLU A 601 18.31 30.44 -14.72
C GLU A 601 18.13 29.82 -13.34
N VAL A 602 17.10 30.22 -12.61
CA VAL A 602 16.86 29.77 -11.23
C VAL A 602 16.63 28.25 -11.18
N ARG A 603 15.92 27.72 -12.19
CA ARG A 603 15.67 26.29 -12.35
C ARG A 603 16.94 25.52 -12.72
N ILE A 604 17.97 26.11 -13.31
CA ILE A 604 19.23 25.39 -13.58
C ILE A 604 20.21 25.52 -12.41
N LYS A 605 20.26 26.69 -11.77
CA LYS A 605 21.20 26.96 -10.67
C LYS A 605 20.83 26.21 -9.39
N LYS A 606 19.53 26.08 -9.08
CA LYS A 606 19.04 25.40 -7.88
C LYS A 606 18.94 23.89 -8.07
N GLN A 607 20.07 23.22 -8.29
CA GLN A 607 20.17 21.75 -8.34
C GLN A 607 21.50 21.29 -7.73
N PRO A 608 21.63 20.01 -7.33
CA PRO A 608 22.91 19.48 -6.88
C PRO A 608 23.92 19.43 -8.04
N ARG A 609 25.21 19.45 -7.69
CA ARG A 609 26.31 19.39 -8.67
C ARG A 609 26.52 18.00 -9.29
N PHE A 610 25.67 17.03 -8.99
CA PHE A 610 25.86 15.62 -9.33
C PHE A 610 24.71 15.10 -10.19
N CYS A 611 25.03 14.26 -11.17
CA CYS A 611 24.03 13.55 -11.96
C CYS A 611 23.45 12.34 -11.20
N LYS A 612 22.49 11.64 -11.82
CA LYS A 612 21.78 10.48 -11.25
C LYS A 612 22.70 9.32 -10.83
N THR A 613 23.84 9.14 -11.49
CA THR A 613 24.81 8.09 -11.16
C THR A 613 25.81 8.55 -10.12
N CYS A 614 26.39 9.74 -10.29
CA CYS A 614 27.40 10.29 -9.38
C CYS A 614 26.86 10.55 -7.97
N ILE A 615 25.60 10.97 -7.82
CA ILE A 615 25.03 11.20 -6.49
C ILE A 615 25.12 9.98 -5.58
N LYS A 616 24.95 8.77 -6.12
CA LYS A 616 24.96 7.52 -5.34
C LYS A 616 26.34 7.28 -4.72
N LEU A 617 27.39 7.71 -5.41
CA LEU A 617 28.77 7.64 -4.93
C LEU A 617 28.99 8.67 -3.82
N VAL A 618 28.47 9.90 -3.98
CA VAL A 618 28.54 10.96 -2.97
C VAL A 618 27.81 10.56 -1.68
N LEU A 619 26.59 10.03 -1.79
CA LEU A 619 25.83 9.50 -0.65
C LEU A 619 26.54 8.31 0.03
N SER A 620 27.42 7.61 -0.70
CA SER A 620 28.30 6.55 -0.17
C SER A 620 29.63 7.10 0.38
N LYS A 621 29.73 8.41 0.62
CA LYS A 621 30.91 9.12 1.16
C LYS A 621 32.16 9.05 0.26
N LYS A 622 31.99 8.99 -1.06
CA LYS A 622 33.09 9.11 -2.04
C LYS A 622 33.12 10.51 -2.63
N ASP A 623 34.33 11.06 -2.80
CA ASP A 623 34.53 12.33 -3.50
C ASP A 623 34.53 12.10 -5.03
N VAL A 624 33.72 12.86 -5.76
CA VAL A 624 33.48 12.66 -7.19
C VAL A 624 33.26 14.00 -7.89
N ALA A 625 34.11 14.30 -8.87
CA ALA A 625 33.84 15.35 -9.86
C ALA A 625 32.87 14.81 -10.93
N CYS A 626 31.82 15.59 -11.26
CA CYS A 626 30.77 15.16 -12.18
C CYS A 626 30.71 16.05 -13.43
N ASP A 627 31.19 15.52 -14.55
CA ASP A 627 31.14 16.16 -15.88
C ASP A 627 30.01 15.61 -16.78
N HIS A 628 29.15 14.76 -16.22
CA HIS A 628 27.99 14.22 -16.92
C HIS A 628 26.87 15.26 -17.08
N SER A 629 25.99 15.01 -18.05
CA SER A 629 24.75 15.79 -18.24
C SER A 629 23.87 15.72 -16.99
N LYS A 630 23.64 16.88 -16.34
CA LYS A 630 22.67 17.00 -15.23
C LYS A 630 21.31 17.50 -15.70
N ILE A 631 21.29 18.19 -16.84
CA ILE A 631 20.10 18.79 -17.46
C ILE A 631 19.70 18.01 -18.72
N GLY A 632 18.43 17.60 -18.77
CA GLY A 632 17.79 17.17 -20.01
C GLY A 632 16.63 18.08 -20.39
N ILE A 633 16.28 18.08 -21.67
CA ILE A 633 15.08 18.72 -22.21
C ILE A 633 14.25 17.66 -22.91
N LEU A 634 12.95 17.59 -22.61
CA LEU A 634 12.04 16.83 -23.46
C LEU A 634 11.84 17.62 -24.76
N PHE A 635 12.48 17.13 -25.81
CA PHE A 635 12.78 17.90 -27.00
C PHE A 635 12.05 17.33 -28.21
N SER A 636 10.89 17.91 -28.53
CA SER A 636 10.15 17.60 -29.76
C SER A 636 10.73 18.31 -31.00
N GLY A 637 11.61 19.30 -30.80
CA GLY A 637 12.02 20.23 -31.85
C GLY A 637 10.95 21.25 -32.23
N GLY A 638 9.85 21.32 -31.47
CA GLY A 638 8.90 22.41 -31.58
C GLY A 638 9.43 23.69 -30.93
N LEU A 639 8.77 24.81 -31.26
CA LEU A 639 9.06 26.17 -30.78
C LEU A 639 9.40 26.22 -29.28
N ASP A 640 8.54 25.64 -28.44
CA ASP A 640 8.59 25.77 -26.99
C ASP A 640 9.87 25.10 -26.42
N SER A 641 10.14 23.85 -26.82
CA SER A 641 11.33 23.13 -26.39
C SER A 641 12.62 23.76 -26.92
N ALA A 642 12.58 24.39 -28.11
CA ALA A 642 13.75 25.01 -28.73
C ALA A 642 14.20 26.28 -27.98
N ILE A 643 13.24 27.15 -27.63
CA ILE A 643 13.52 28.36 -26.83
C ILE A 643 14.15 27.98 -25.50
N LEU A 644 13.55 27.02 -24.77
CA LEU A 644 14.11 26.57 -23.49
C LEU A 644 15.50 25.96 -23.64
N THR A 645 15.75 25.20 -24.71
CA THR A 645 17.06 24.59 -24.98
C THR A 645 18.15 25.64 -25.18
N LEU A 646 17.88 26.67 -25.97
CA LEU A 646 18.84 27.74 -26.21
C LEU A 646 19.08 28.59 -24.96
N ILE A 647 18.02 28.89 -24.20
CA ILE A 647 18.18 29.61 -22.93
C ILE A 647 18.99 28.78 -21.92
N ALA A 648 18.79 27.46 -21.87
CA ALA A 648 19.52 26.58 -20.96
C ALA A 648 21.04 26.57 -21.24
N ASP A 649 21.46 26.64 -22.50
CA ASP A 649 22.88 26.73 -22.89
C ASP A 649 23.62 27.86 -22.16
N LYS A 650 22.96 29.00 -21.94
CA LYS A 650 23.56 30.17 -21.28
C LYS A 650 23.93 29.93 -19.81
N TYR A 651 23.23 29.01 -19.13
CA TYR A 651 23.38 28.80 -17.68
C TYR A 651 24.01 27.46 -17.30
N VAL A 652 24.14 26.53 -18.26
CA VAL A 652 24.88 25.30 -18.06
C VAL A 652 26.37 25.56 -18.36
N SER A 653 27.27 25.06 -17.51
CA SER A 653 28.73 25.17 -17.72
C SER A 653 29.12 24.70 -19.12
N GLN A 654 29.95 25.44 -19.83
CA GLN A 654 30.28 25.20 -21.25
C GLN A 654 30.79 23.77 -21.55
N TYR A 655 31.47 23.15 -20.59
CA TYR A 655 32.04 21.80 -20.74
C TYR A 655 31.03 20.67 -20.50
N GLU A 656 29.89 20.98 -19.89
CA GLU A 656 28.86 20.00 -19.57
C GLU A 656 27.92 19.78 -20.76
N PRO A 657 27.62 18.53 -21.13
CA PRO A 657 26.64 18.26 -22.19
C PRO A 657 25.20 18.54 -21.73
N ILE A 658 24.34 18.86 -22.69
CA ILE A 658 22.88 18.95 -22.49
C ILE A 658 22.21 17.82 -23.29
N ASP A 659 21.35 17.04 -22.63
CA ASP A 659 20.62 15.95 -23.29
C ASP A 659 19.29 16.44 -23.89
N LEU A 660 19.12 16.26 -25.20
CA LEU A 660 17.89 16.55 -25.93
C LEU A 660 17.16 15.25 -26.22
N ILE A 661 16.05 15.01 -25.54
CA ILE A 661 15.40 13.69 -25.54
C ILE A 661 14.17 13.72 -26.45
N ASN A 662 14.21 12.92 -27.52
CA ASN A 662 13.14 12.88 -28.53
C ASN A 662 12.57 11.46 -28.67
N VAL A 663 11.26 11.30 -28.45
CA VAL A 663 10.58 10.00 -28.46
C VAL A 663 9.83 9.74 -29.77
N ALA A 664 9.90 8.51 -30.26
CA ALA A 664 9.19 8.05 -31.45
C ALA A 664 8.63 6.63 -31.23
N PHE A 665 7.42 6.38 -31.72
CA PHE A 665 6.75 5.09 -31.60
C PHE A 665 6.68 4.36 -32.94
N GLU A 666 6.91 3.05 -32.88
CA GLU A 666 6.86 2.15 -34.02
C GLU A 666 5.50 2.21 -34.74
N LYS A 667 5.51 2.17 -36.07
CA LYS A 667 4.28 2.15 -36.88
C LYS A 667 3.47 0.87 -36.61
N SER A 668 2.17 0.99 -36.34
CA SER A 668 1.29 -0.18 -36.16
C SER A 668 1.07 -0.93 -37.49
N VAL A 669 1.26 -2.26 -37.47
CA VAL A 669 1.14 -3.16 -38.64
C VAL A 669 -0.25 -3.09 -39.30
N ASN A 670 -1.30 -2.79 -38.53
CA ASN A 670 -2.67 -2.67 -39.04
C ASN A 670 -2.94 -1.43 -39.91
N ALA A 671 -1.98 -0.49 -40.00
CA ALA A 671 -2.06 0.65 -40.91
C ALA A 671 -1.55 0.33 -42.32
N CYS A 672 -0.75 -0.73 -42.51
CA CYS A 672 -0.20 -1.10 -43.83
C CYS A 672 -1.22 -1.77 -44.76
N SER A 673 -2.27 -2.40 -44.22
CA SER A 673 -3.25 -3.14 -45.03
C SER A 673 -4.25 -2.25 -45.81
N LYS A 674 -4.11 -0.92 -45.79
CA LYS A 674 -4.95 0.00 -46.58
C LYS A 674 -4.20 0.95 -47.52
N SER A 675 -2.87 0.87 -47.60
CA SER A 675 -2.07 1.75 -48.48
C SER A 675 -1.28 1.01 -49.55
N ASN A 676 -1.65 -0.22 -49.91
CA ASN A 676 -1.08 -0.91 -51.07
C ASN A 676 -2.14 -1.08 -52.17
N LYS A 677 -2.35 -0.04 -52.95
CA LYS A 677 -2.49 -0.19 -54.40
C LYS A 677 -1.27 0.49 -55.03
N SER A 678 -0.57 -0.30 -55.85
CA SER A 678 0.60 0.04 -56.70
C SER A 678 1.88 0.47 -55.98
N ASN A 679 2.74 -0.49 -55.63
CA ASN A 679 3.88 -0.86 -56.48
C ASN A 679 4.70 -1.96 -55.81
N GLU A 680 4.85 -3.08 -56.52
CA GLU A 680 5.84 -4.11 -56.22
C GLU A 680 7.22 -3.52 -56.47
N ASN A 681 7.98 -3.30 -55.39
CA ASN A 681 9.43 -3.40 -55.39
C ASN A 681 9.86 -3.77 -53.96
N ASN A 682 10.39 -4.99 -53.83
CA ASN A 682 10.97 -5.54 -52.62
C ASN A 682 12.29 -4.83 -52.29
N GLU A 683 12.21 -3.64 -51.69
CA GLU A 683 13.31 -3.10 -50.89
C GLU A 683 12.99 -3.32 -49.42
N LYS A 684 13.93 -3.95 -48.69
CA LYS A 684 13.88 -4.08 -47.24
C LYS A 684 13.78 -2.65 -46.66
N GLU A 685 12.60 -2.23 -46.18
CA GLU A 685 12.45 -0.98 -45.43
C GLU A 685 13.54 -0.94 -44.36
N SER A 686 14.38 0.10 -44.42
CA SER A 686 15.46 0.29 -43.46
C SER A 686 14.85 0.50 -42.08
N THR A 687 15.52 0.05 -41.01
CA THR A 687 15.05 0.27 -39.63
C THR A 687 14.85 1.75 -39.27
N ASP A 688 15.44 2.67 -40.05
CA ASP A 688 15.36 4.12 -39.85
C ASP A 688 14.01 4.70 -40.31
N ASP A 689 13.39 4.14 -41.35
CA ASP A 689 12.07 4.60 -41.85
C ASP A 689 10.93 4.34 -40.85
N GLN A 690 11.08 3.33 -39.99
CA GLN A 690 10.04 2.90 -39.06
C GLN A 690 9.76 3.94 -37.96
N TYR A 691 10.78 4.70 -37.55
CA TYR A 691 10.74 5.70 -36.47
C TYR A 691 10.86 7.14 -36.99
N ASP A 692 10.80 7.33 -38.30
CA ASP A 692 10.81 8.65 -38.94
C ASP A 692 9.45 9.37 -38.77
N VAL A 693 9.18 9.78 -37.53
CA VAL A 693 7.95 10.47 -37.11
C VAL A 693 8.11 11.98 -37.26
N PRO A 694 7.01 12.74 -37.38
CA PRO A 694 7.07 14.19 -37.53
C PRO A 694 7.91 14.91 -36.47
N ASP A 695 7.76 14.55 -35.19
CA ASP A 695 8.54 15.17 -34.11
C ASP A 695 10.04 14.78 -34.17
N ARG A 696 10.38 13.63 -34.74
CA ARG A 696 11.78 13.26 -34.99
C ARG A 696 12.38 14.12 -36.09
N LYS A 697 11.62 14.41 -37.16
CA LYS A 697 12.06 15.31 -38.25
C LYS A 697 12.28 16.74 -37.76
N THR A 698 11.29 17.32 -37.08
CA THR A 698 11.41 18.68 -36.51
C THR A 698 12.48 18.74 -35.42
N GLY A 699 12.62 17.67 -34.63
CA GLY A 699 13.72 17.46 -33.68
C GLY A 699 15.08 17.55 -34.33
N LYS A 700 15.35 16.73 -35.36
CA LYS A 700 16.62 16.73 -36.09
C LYS A 700 16.90 18.09 -36.75
N GLN A 701 15.90 18.72 -37.37
CA GLN A 701 16.05 20.05 -37.99
C GLN A 701 16.42 21.13 -36.97
N THR A 702 15.72 21.18 -35.84
CA THR A 702 16.00 22.15 -34.77
C THR A 702 17.34 21.87 -34.10
N PHE A 703 17.71 20.60 -33.93
CA PHE A 703 19.04 20.21 -33.42
C PHE A 703 20.18 20.71 -34.32
N LEU A 704 20.02 20.61 -35.65
CA LEU A 704 21.00 21.14 -36.60
C LEU A 704 21.09 22.67 -36.54
N GLU A 705 19.95 23.35 -36.36
CA GLU A 705 19.91 24.80 -36.18
C GLU A 705 20.58 25.24 -34.86
N LEU A 706 20.26 24.58 -33.75
CA LEU A 706 20.90 24.78 -32.44
C LEU A 706 22.42 24.58 -32.50
N SER A 707 22.87 23.56 -33.21
CA SER A 707 24.30 23.28 -33.38
C SER A 707 25.03 24.39 -34.16
N LYS A 708 24.32 25.12 -35.01
CA LYS A 708 24.85 26.31 -35.71
C LYS A 708 24.84 27.55 -34.82
N ILE A 709 23.79 27.74 -34.01
CA ILE A 709 23.67 28.89 -33.09
C ILE A 709 24.69 28.77 -31.95
N CYS A 710 24.84 27.58 -31.38
CA CYS A 710 25.73 27.29 -30.24
C CYS A 710 26.77 26.21 -30.60
N PRO A 711 27.79 26.54 -31.42
CA PRO A 711 28.75 25.55 -31.94
C PRO A 711 29.69 24.99 -30.87
N LYS A 712 29.86 25.69 -29.73
CA LYS A 712 30.73 25.27 -28.63
C LYS A 712 30.08 24.27 -27.68
N ARG A 713 28.75 24.14 -27.70
CA ARG A 713 28.01 23.25 -26.79
C ARG A 713 28.04 21.82 -27.30
N LYS A 714 28.30 20.88 -26.40
CA LYS A 714 28.04 19.46 -26.64
C LYS A 714 26.55 19.16 -26.43
N TRP A 715 25.85 18.94 -27.53
CA TRP A 715 24.46 18.51 -27.54
C TRP A 715 24.36 16.99 -27.72
N ASN A 716 23.68 16.31 -26.80
CA ASN A 716 23.40 14.88 -26.93
C ASN A 716 21.95 14.71 -27.41
N PHE A 717 21.73 14.54 -28.71
CA PHE A 717 20.40 14.22 -29.23
C PHE A 717 20.11 12.73 -29.04
N VAL A 718 19.24 12.42 -28.07
CA VAL A 718 18.88 11.07 -27.65
C VAL A 718 17.59 10.63 -28.34
N GLU A 719 17.72 9.64 -29.20
CA GLU A 719 16.67 9.02 -29.99
C GLU A 719 16.02 7.87 -29.21
N VAL A 720 14.85 8.14 -28.62
CA VAL A 720 14.09 7.14 -27.87
C VAL A 720 13.07 6.48 -28.79
N ASN A 721 13.43 5.31 -29.33
CA ASN A 721 12.58 4.54 -30.26
C ASN A 721 11.88 3.41 -29.50
N ILE A 722 10.54 3.39 -29.51
CA ILE A 722 9.73 2.45 -28.73
C ILE A 722 8.96 1.50 -29.63
N SER A 723 9.20 0.20 -29.46
CA SER A 723 8.46 -0.86 -30.15
C SER A 723 7.04 -1.03 -29.60
N GLN A 724 6.14 -1.60 -30.39
CA GLN A 724 4.77 -1.88 -29.97
C GLN A 724 4.71 -2.87 -28.79
N ALA A 725 5.59 -3.87 -28.77
CA ALA A 725 5.68 -4.84 -27.67
C ALA A 725 6.11 -4.16 -26.36
N GLU A 726 7.08 -3.26 -26.42
CA GLU A 726 7.54 -2.50 -25.27
C GLU A 726 6.46 -1.53 -24.77
N LEU A 727 5.80 -0.81 -25.67
CA LEU A 727 4.67 0.07 -25.34
C LEU A 727 3.56 -0.70 -24.61
N GLN A 728 3.14 -1.85 -25.17
CA GLN A 728 2.11 -2.68 -24.55
C GLN A 728 2.49 -3.15 -23.15
N LYS A 729 3.73 -3.62 -22.97
CA LYS A 729 4.23 -4.11 -21.68
C LYS A 729 4.17 -3.04 -20.59
N TYR A 730 4.73 -1.85 -20.84
CA TYR A 730 4.79 -0.80 -19.82
C TYR A 730 3.47 -0.08 -19.61
N ARG A 731 2.66 0.05 -20.67
CA ARG A 731 1.31 0.63 -20.59
C ARG A 731 0.44 -0.12 -19.57
N SER A 732 0.38 -1.45 -19.65
CA SER A 732 -0.50 -2.26 -18.80
C SER A 732 0.05 -2.51 -17.40
N SER A 733 1.37 -2.52 -17.22
CA SER A 733 2.03 -2.88 -15.95
C SER A 733 2.40 -1.69 -15.05
N ARG A 734 2.90 -0.58 -15.63
CA ARG A 734 3.43 0.57 -14.86
C ARG A 734 2.67 1.85 -15.13
N ILE A 735 2.52 2.25 -16.38
CA ILE A 735 1.98 3.57 -16.76
C ILE A 735 0.51 3.70 -16.35
N CYS A 736 -0.29 2.62 -16.45
CA CYS A 736 -1.68 2.64 -15.99
C CYS A 736 -1.84 3.02 -14.50
N ASN A 737 -0.86 2.68 -13.65
CA ASN A 737 -0.87 3.09 -12.25
C ASN A 737 -0.57 4.59 -12.11
N LEU A 738 0.41 5.10 -12.87
CA LEU A 738 0.82 6.50 -12.82
C LEU A 738 -0.24 7.45 -13.38
N LEU A 739 -1.05 7.00 -14.34
CA LEU A 739 -2.14 7.78 -14.92
C LEU A 739 -3.31 7.97 -13.96
N HIS A 740 -3.59 6.94 -13.14
CA HIS A 740 -4.69 6.95 -12.19
C HIS A 740 -4.66 8.21 -11.29
N PRO A 741 -5.80 8.90 -11.07
CA PRO A 741 -7.17 8.50 -11.38
C PRO A 741 -7.65 8.72 -12.83
N LEU A 742 -6.83 9.35 -13.69
CA LEU A 742 -7.21 9.61 -15.07
C LEU A 742 -7.20 8.33 -15.92
N CYS A 743 -8.11 8.26 -16.90
CA CYS A 743 -8.33 7.05 -17.69
C CYS A 743 -8.73 7.31 -19.16
N THR A 744 -8.64 8.54 -19.67
CA THR A 744 -9.04 8.83 -21.05
C THR A 744 -7.99 8.36 -22.06
N ILE A 745 -8.37 8.26 -23.33
CA ILE A 745 -7.44 7.98 -24.43
C ILE A 745 -6.37 9.06 -24.53
N LEU A 746 -6.71 10.34 -24.32
CA LEU A 746 -5.76 11.45 -24.29
C LEU A 746 -4.70 11.28 -23.19
N ASP A 747 -5.14 10.88 -21.99
CA ASP A 747 -4.24 10.66 -20.85
C ASP A 747 -3.31 9.47 -21.11
N GLU A 748 -3.83 8.38 -21.68
CA GLU A 748 -3.04 7.24 -22.10
C GLU A 748 -1.93 7.66 -23.08
N SER A 749 -2.29 8.32 -24.17
CA SER A 749 -1.35 8.64 -25.26
C SER A 749 -0.32 9.68 -24.84
N LEU A 750 -0.73 10.77 -24.18
CA LEU A 750 0.22 11.76 -23.68
C LEU A 750 1.11 11.16 -22.59
N GLY A 751 0.50 10.45 -21.64
CA GLY A 751 1.25 9.89 -20.53
C GLY A 751 2.27 8.85 -20.95
N CYS A 752 1.94 7.98 -21.90
CA CYS A 752 2.91 7.05 -22.45
C CYS A 752 4.06 7.77 -23.17
N ALA A 753 3.77 8.79 -23.99
CA ALA A 753 4.81 9.56 -24.67
C ALA A 753 5.76 10.25 -23.67
N VAL A 754 5.20 10.90 -22.64
CA VAL A 754 6.00 11.59 -21.61
C VAL A 754 6.80 10.59 -20.79
N TRP A 755 6.25 9.43 -20.42
CA TRP A 755 6.96 8.40 -19.64
C TRP A 755 8.17 7.85 -20.37
N PHE A 756 8.00 7.47 -21.64
CA PHE A 756 9.13 6.95 -22.43
C PHE A 756 10.17 8.02 -22.70
N ALA A 757 9.75 9.27 -22.92
CA ALA A 757 10.68 10.39 -23.07
C ALA A 757 11.45 10.66 -21.75
N SER A 758 10.78 10.70 -20.60
CA SER A 758 11.42 10.98 -19.30
C SER A 758 12.31 9.83 -18.82
N ARG A 759 12.08 8.59 -19.28
CA ARG A 759 13.02 7.48 -19.10
C ARG A 759 14.40 7.80 -19.66
N ALA A 760 14.44 8.54 -20.78
CA ALA A 760 15.64 9.04 -21.45
C ALA A 760 16.69 7.96 -21.76
N LYS A 761 16.21 6.81 -22.25
CA LYS A 761 17.02 5.68 -22.69
C LYS A 761 16.78 5.44 -24.18
N GLY A 762 17.82 5.54 -24.98
CA GLY A 762 17.74 5.48 -26.44
C GLY A 762 19.13 5.37 -27.09
N THR A 763 19.27 5.87 -28.31
CA THR A 763 20.55 5.93 -29.03
C THR A 763 20.98 7.38 -29.28
N ILE A 764 22.28 7.65 -29.33
CA ILE A 764 22.79 8.98 -29.70
C ILE A 764 22.79 9.10 -31.23
N HIS A 765 22.17 10.16 -31.77
CA HIS A 765 22.01 10.36 -33.21
C HIS A 765 23.32 10.29 -34.01
N SER A 766 24.41 10.85 -33.49
CA SER A 766 25.69 10.92 -34.20
C SER A 766 26.51 9.62 -34.17
N SER A 767 26.29 8.75 -33.18
CA SER A 767 27.17 7.58 -32.95
C SER A 767 26.43 6.24 -32.88
N ALA A 768 25.10 6.24 -32.92
CA ALA A 768 24.21 5.08 -32.76
C ALA A 768 24.45 4.26 -31.46
N ASN A 769 25.20 4.81 -30.49
CA ASN A 769 25.49 4.12 -29.24
C ASN A 769 24.27 4.15 -28.32
N ILE A 770 24.00 3.04 -27.65
CA ILE A 770 22.99 2.97 -26.58
C ILE A 770 23.40 3.93 -25.46
N TYR A 771 22.47 4.80 -25.06
CA TYR A 771 22.70 5.83 -24.07
C TYR A 771 21.49 5.95 -23.13
N GLU A 772 21.77 5.98 -21.83
CA GLU A 772 20.81 6.33 -20.80
C GLU A 772 21.26 7.63 -20.16
N SER A 773 20.46 8.69 -20.33
CA SER A 773 20.80 10.01 -19.82
C SER A 773 20.91 9.96 -18.28
N PRO A 774 22.03 10.45 -17.70
CA PRO A 774 22.18 10.55 -16.26
C PRO A 774 21.52 11.82 -15.69
N CYS A 775 20.80 12.61 -16.48
CA CYS A 775 20.22 13.87 -16.02
C CYS A 775 19.20 13.65 -14.89
N ARG A 776 19.13 14.59 -13.95
CA ARG A 776 18.14 14.52 -12.85
C ARG A 776 16.99 15.49 -13.07
N LEU A 777 17.23 16.52 -13.87
CA LEU A 777 16.31 17.61 -14.11
C LEU A 777 15.89 17.59 -15.57
N LEU A 778 14.58 17.62 -15.81
CA LEU A 778 13.98 17.75 -17.13
C LEU A 778 13.28 19.09 -17.26
N LEU A 779 13.74 19.92 -18.19
CA LEU A 779 13.00 21.11 -18.60
C LEU A 779 11.91 20.72 -19.59
N LEU A 780 10.70 21.19 -19.33
CA LEU A 780 9.50 20.88 -20.11
C LEU A 780 8.88 22.16 -20.65
N GLY A 781 8.46 22.12 -21.92
CA GLY A 781 7.78 23.22 -22.61
C GLY A 781 6.26 23.30 -22.36
N MET A 782 5.73 22.58 -21.36
CA MET A 782 4.29 22.57 -21.06
C MET A 782 3.85 23.92 -20.49
N GLY A 783 2.61 24.33 -20.76
CA GLY A 783 2.05 25.64 -20.39
C GLY A 783 2.19 26.71 -21.48
N ALA A 784 3.12 26.55 -22.43
CA ALA A 784 3.31 27.52 -23.51
C ALA A 784 2.09 27.62 -24.44
N ASP A 785 1.44 26.49 -24.74
CA ASP A 785 0.29 26.48 -25.63
C ASP A 785 -0.95 27.14 -25.01
N GLU A 786 -1.17 26.93 -23.71
CA GLU A 786 -2.25 27.52 -22.93
C GLU A 786 -2.05 29.03 -22.75
N LEU A 787 -0.82 29.47 -22.47
CA LEU A 787 -0.50 30.88 -22.23
C LEU A 787 -0.50 31.73 -23.50
N PHE A 788 0.07 31.19 -24.59
CA PHE A 788 0.31 31.93 -25.83
C PHE A 788 -0.61 31.49 -26.97
N GLY A 789 -1.68 30.75 -26.68
CA GLY A 789 -2.69 30.42 -27.69
C GLY A 789 -2.19 29.52 -28.82
N GLY A 790 -1.58 28.37 -28.51
CA GLY A 790 -0.98 27.46 -29.49
C GLY A 790 -1.90 26.40 -30.12
N TYR A 791 -3.07 26.15 -29.55
CA TYR A 791 -3.98 25.11 -30.06
C TYR A 791 -4.80 25.55 -31.27
N MET A 792 -5.03 24.63 -32.21
CA MET A 792 -5.92 24.88 -33.37
C MET A 792 -7.33 25.32 -32.97
N ARG A 793 -7.82 24.88 -31.80
CA ARG A 793 -9.13 25.33 -31.27
C ARG A 793 -9.20 26.83 -31.04
N HIS A 794 -8.09 27.50 -30.72
CA HIS A 794 -8.06 28.96 -30.53
C HIS A 794 -8.38 29.68 -31.84
N ARG A 795 -7.79 29.21 -32.95
CA ARG A 795 -8.11 29.69 -34.29
C ARG A 795 -9.58 29.46 -34.63
N THR A 796 -10.10 28.26 -34.35
CA THR A 796 -11.50 27.93 -34.59
C THR A 796 -12.45 28.80 -33.77
N ILE A 797 -12.17 29.03 -32.49
CA ILE A 797 -12.98 29.89 -31.61
C ILE A 797 -12.95 31.34 -32.12
N LEU A 798 -11.77 31.87 -32.44
CA LEU A 798 -11.66 33.22 -32.98
C LEU A 798 -12.48 33.38 -34.27
N ARG A 799 -12.33 32.43 -35.20
CA ARG A 799 -13.04 32.46 -36.49
C ARG A 799 -14.56 32.42 -36.36
N HIS A 800 -15.10 31.70 -35.38
CA HIS A 800 -16.55 31.50 -35.25
C HIS A 800 -17.22 32.36 -34.18
N LYS A 801 -16.49 32.76 -33.13
CA LYS A 801 -17.04 33.41 -31.93
C LYS A 801 -16.35 34.72 -31.57
N GLY A 802 -15.30 35.12 -32.30
CA GLY A 802 -14.60 36.39 -32.09
C GLY A 802 -13.62 36.40 -30.92
N TRP A 803 -13.06 37.59 -30.65
CA TRP A 803 -11.99 37.81 -29.67
C TRP A 803 -12.41 37.61 -28.21
N ASP A 804 -13.65 37.95 -27.85
CA ASP A 804 -14.16 37.79 -26.49
C ASP A 804 -14.16 36.31 -26.08
N ALA A 805 -14.67 35.46 -26.96
CA ALA A 805 -14.71 34.03 -26.74
C ALA A 805 -13.31 33.41 -26.69
N LEU A 806 -12.36 33.93 -27.50
CA LEU A 806 -10.96 33.50 -27.41
C LEU A 806 -10.33 33.91 -26.07
N THR A 807 -10.60 35.13 -25.61
CA THR A 807 -10.10 35.64 -24.31
C THR A 807 -10.60 34.77 -23.17
N GLN A 808 -11.89 34.46 -23.16
CA GLN A 808 -12.50 33.58 -22.17
C GLN A 808 -11.89 32.18 -22.22
N GLU A 809 -11.70 31.60 -23.41
CA GLU A 809 -11.08 30.27 -23.54
C GLU A 809 -9.64 30.25 -23.01
N LEU A 810 -8.81 31.25 -23.35
CA LEU A 810 -7.42 31.33 -22.89
C LEU A 810 -7.34 31.45 -21.35
N ASN A 811 -8.20 32.29 -20.75
CA ASN A 811 -8.27 32.42 -19.30
C ASN A 811 -8.73 31.11 -18.64
N PHE A 812 -9.74 30.46 -19.22
CA PHE A 812 -10.25 29.18 -18.74
C PHE A 812 -9.23 28.05 -18.89
N GLU A 813 -8.37 28.08 -19.91
CA GLU A 813 -7.28 27.11 -20.08
C GLU A 813 -6.26 27.16 -18.96
N ILE A 814 -5.86 28.35 -18.54
CA ILE A 814 -4.94 28.50 -17.41
C ILE A 814 -5.61 28.08 -16.10
N ALA A 815 -6.89 28.38 -15.90
CA ALA A 815 -7.62 27.97 -14.70
C ALA A 815 -7.69 26.43 -14.54
N ARG A 816 -7.90 25.70 -15.64
CA ARG A 816 -8.08 24.23 -15.63
C ARG A 816 -6.81 23.42 -15.95
N ILE A 817 -5.64 24.05 -16.11
CA ILE A 817 -4.41 23.36 -16.54
C ILE A 817 -3.97 22.26 -15.55
N SER A 818 -4.21 22.50 -14.26
CA SER A 818 -3.91 21.59 -13.16
C SER A 818 -4.68 20.27 -13.26
N GLU A 819 -5.93 20.32 -13.73
CA GLU A 819 -6.86 19.20 -13.84
C GLU A 819 -6.55 18.32 -15.05
N ARG A 820 -6.02 18.90 -16.14
CA ARG A 820 -5.84 18.20 -17.42
C ARG A 820 -4.46 17.60 -17.64
N ASN A 821 -3.42 18.27 -17.16
CA ASN A 821 -2.05 17.98 -17.59
C ASN A 821 -1.12 17.74 -16.41
N LEU A 822 -1.03 18.71 -15.49
CA LEU A 822 0.15 18.82 -14.63
C LEU A 822 0.29 17.71 -13.60
N GLY A 823 -0.80 17.31 -12.91
CA GLY A 823 -0.74 16.23 -11.93
C GLY A 823 -0.33 14.88 -12.54
N ARG A 824 -0.90 14.55 -13.72
CA ARG A 824 -0.53 13.37 -14.50
C ARG A 824 0.94 13.39 -14.91
N ASP A 825 1.37 14.51 -15.49
CA ASP A 825 2.71 14.64 -16.06
C ASP A 825 3.79 14.60 -14.98
N ASP A 826 3.52 15.18 -13.80
CA ASP A 826 4.38 15.08 -12.61
C ASP A 826 4.58 13.63 -12.16
N ARG A 827 3.51 12.83 -12.02
CA ARG A 827 3.60 11.41 -11.64
C ARG A 827 4.43 10.60 -12.62
N ILE A 828 4.27 10.90 -13.91
CA ILE A 828 4.91 10.18 -14.99
C ILE A 828 6.40 10.48 -15.08
N VAL A 829 6.79 11.75 -14.98
CA VAL A 829 8.20 12.14 -15.03
C VAL A 829 8.93 11.65 -13.79
N SER A 830 8.30 11.80 -12.62
CA SER A 830 8.90 11.45 -11.33
C SER A 830 9.17 9.95 -11.19
N ASP A 831 8.43 9.06 -11.86
CA ASP A 831 8.64 7.60 -11.81
C ASP A 831 10.07 7.16 -12.18
N HIS A 832 10.82 8.00 -12.88
CA HIS A 832 12.22 7.75 -13.25
C HIS A 832 13.25 8.37 -12.30
N GLY A 833 12.82 8.91 -11.15
CA GLY A 833 13.67 9.64 -10.22
C GLY A 833 14.25 10.91 -10.85
N ARG A 834 13.40 11.65 -11.59
CA ARG A 834 13.75 12.91 -12.25
C ARG A 834 12.72 13.97 -11.89
N GLN A 835 13.16 15.21 -11.72
CA GLN A 835 12.31 16.35 -11.42
C GLN A 835 11.96 17.09 -12.72
N SER A 836 10.67 17.27 -12.99
CA SER A 836 10.20 18.17 -14.05
C SER A 836 10.24 19.62 -13.59
N ARG A 837 10.80 20.52 -14.40
CA ARG A 837 10.74 21.97 -14.17
C ARG A 837 10.14 22.67 -15.38
N LEU A 838 9.19 23.56 -15.12
CA LEU A 838 8.27 24.16 -16.10
C LEU A 838 8.49 25.68 -16.16
N PRO A 839 9.41 26.20 -17.00
CA PRO A 839 9.75 27.63 -17.03
C PRO A 839 8.61 28.52 -17.54
N TYR A 840 7.77 28.02 -18.45
CA TYR A 840 6.60 28.77 -18.92
C TYR A 840 5.53 28.95 -17.83
N LEU A 841 5.51 28.06 -16.84
CA LEU A 841 4.61 28.14 -15.68
C LEU A 841 5.32 28.73 -14.45
N ASP A 842 6.29 29.62 -14.68
CA ASP A 842 6.80 30.53 -13.67
C ASP A 842 5.76 31.59 -13.34
N GLU A 843 5.65 31.93 -12.06
CA GLU A 843 4.67 32.88 -11.54
C GLU A 843 4.76 34.23 -12.26
N ASN A 844 5.99 34.74 -12.48
CA ASN A 844 6.20 36.04 -13.13
C ASN A 844 5.88 35.98 -14.63
N VAL A 845 6.14 34.83 -15.27
CA VAL A 845 5.80 34.62 -16.69
C VAL A 845 4.27 34.56 -16.85
N ILE A 846 3.58 33.80 -16.00
CA ILE A 846 2.11 33.72 -16.01
C ILE A 846 1.50 35.09 -15.76
N GLU A 847 1.96 35.80 -14.73
CA GLU A 847 1.44 37.11 -14.34
C GLU A 847 1.61 38.14 -15.48
N TYR A 848 2.80 38.20 -16.07
CA TYR A 848 3.07 39.09 -17.20
C TYR A 848 2.18 38.75 -18.40
N VAL A 849 2.14 37.48 -18.80
CA VAL A 849 1.36 37.06 -19.97
C VAL A 849 -0.12 37.31 -19.72
N GLN A 850 -0.67 37.01 -18.54
CA GLN A 850 -2.08 37.25 -18.21
C GLN A 850 -2.50 38.72 -18.27
N ARG A 851 -1.56 39.67 -18.13
CA ARG A 851 -1.81 41.12 -18.29
C ARG A 851 -1.83 41.58 -19.74
N LEU A 852 -1.20 40.85 -20.66
CA LEU A 852 -1.20 41.19 -22.09
C LEU A 852 -2.59 40.98 -22.71
N LYS A 853 -2.92 41.73 -23.75
CA LYS A 853 -4.13 41.49 -24.53
C LYS A 853 -3.99 40.19 -25.35
N PRO A 854 -5.08 39.47 -25.65
CA PRO A 854 -4.99 38.20 -26.40
C PRO A 854 -4.22 38.31 -27.73
N TRP A 855 -4.47 39.36 -28.52
CA TRP A 855 -3.81 39.59 -29.81
C TRP A 855 -2.32 39.92 -29.71
N GLU A 856 -1.86 40.41 -28.55
CA GLU A 856 -0.44 40.65 -28.29
C GLU A 856 0.31 39.34 -27.98
N ARG A 857 -0.42 38.29 -27.58
CA ARG A 857 0.12 36.94 -27.29
C ARG A 857 0.05 36.04 -28.53
N CYS A 858 -1.10 36.04 -29.20
CA CYS A 858 -1.37 35.27 -30.41
C CYS A 858 -2.32 36.00 -31.36
N CYS A 859 -2.06 35.87 -32.66
CA CYS A 859 -2.92 36.43 -33.71
C CYS A 859 -3.28 35.33 -34.73
N PRO A 860 -4.10 34.33 -34.35
CA PRO A 860 -4.41 33.19 -35.22
C PRO A 860 -5.54 33.53 -36.22
N THR A 861 -5.45 34.66 -36.91
CA THR A 861 -6.46 35.12 -37.89
C THR A 861 -6.29 34.42 -39.24
N ASP A 862 -7.26 34.55 -40.15
CA ASP A 862 -7.19 33.90 -41.46
C ASP A 862 -6.03 34.44 -42.34
N LYS A 863 -5.66 35.72 -42.16
CA LYS A 863 -4.48 36.33 -42.79
C LYS A 863 -3.16 35.81 -42.21
N MET A 864 -3.16 35.36 -40.96
CA MET A 864 -1.98 34.86 -40.25
C MET A 864 -2.01 33.33 -40.17
N PRO A 865 -1.33 32.60 -41.08
CA PRO A 865 -1.42 31.14 -41.15
C PRO A 865 -0.86 30.41 -39.92
N SER A 866 -1.14 29.12 -39.84
CA SER A 866 -0.53 28.23 -38.83
C SER A 866 0.98 28.15 -39.03
N GLY A 867 1.75 28.30 -37.95
CA GLY A 867 3.20 28.50 -38.04
C GLY A 867 3.63 29.96 -37.94
N LEU A 868 2.70 30.92 -37.93
CA LEU A 868 2.98 32.35 -37.78
C LEU A 868 2.09 33.01 -36.73
N GLY A 869 0.75 32.89 -36.88
CA GLY A 869 -0.19 33.59 -36.01
C GLY A 869 -0.39 32.98 -34.62
N ASP A 870 -0.30 31.65 -34.52
CA ASP A 870 -0.35 30.93 -33.25
C ASP A 870 0.94 31.14 -32.45
N LYS A 871 0.85 31.42 -31.14
CA LYS A 871 2.01 31.71 -30.28
C LYS A 871 2.93 32.79 -30.85
N LEU A 872 2.36 33.80 -31.50
CA LEU A 872 3.11 34.83 -32.20
C LEU A 872 4.21 35.45 -31.33
N LEU A 873 3.91 35.78 -30.07
CA LEU A 873 4.90 36.36 -29.17
C LEU A 873 6.11 35.44 -28.92
N LEU A 874 5.90 34.13 -28.78
CA LEU A 874 7.00 33.16 -28.67
C LEU A 874 7.75 32.96 -29.98
N ARG A 875 7.09 33.11 -31.14
CA ARG A 875 7.76 33.03 -32.45
C ARG A 875 8.68 34.23 -32.66
N LEU A 876 8.25 35.42 -32.25
CA LEU A 876 9.09 36.62 -32.23
C LEU A 876 10.29 36.46 -31.29
N VAL A 877 10.09 35.87 -30.10
CA VAL A 877 11.21 35.49 -29.21
C VAL A 877 12.17 34.51 -29.90
N ALA A 878 11.67 33.45 -30.53
CA ALA A 878 12.52 32.48 -31.23
C ALA A 878 13.29 33.11 -32.40
N TYR A 879 12.65 34.00 -33.16
CA TYR A 879 13.31 34.77 -34.21
C TYR A 879 14.46 35.62 -33.65
N LYS A 880 14.20 36.37 -32.57
CA LYS A 880 15.20 37.21 -31.89
C LYS A 880 16.37 36.39 -31.34
N LEU A 881 16.10 35.17 -30.90
CA LEU A 881 17.09 34.20 -30.45
C LEU A 881 17.91 33.57 -31.60
N GLY A 882 17.58 33.87 -32.86
CA GLY A 882 18.33 33.44 -34.03
C GLY A 882 17.76 32.20 -34.75
N PHE A 883 16.62 31.68 -34.31
CA PHE A 883 15.93 30.60 -35.03
C PHE A 883 15.28 31.13 -36.31
N ARG A 884 15.46 30.40 -37.42
CA ARG A 884 14.87 30.70 -38.73
C ARG A 884 13.75 29.73 -39.06
N ASN A 885 14.05 28.44 -39.07
CA ASN A 885 13.08 27.42 -39.45
C ASN A 885 12.17 27.09 -38.27
N THR A 886 12.77 26.88 -37.09
CA THR A 886 12.03 26.50 -35.88
C THR A 886 10.99 27.55 -35.47
N ALA A 887 11.27 28.84 -35.69
CA ALA A 887 10.33 29.94 -35.43
C ALA A 887 9.03 29.82 -36.24
N ASN A 888 9.05 29.12 -37.37
CA ASN A 888 7.94 29.00 -38.31
C ASN A 888 7.26 27.62 -38.31
N PHE A 889 7.72 26.67 -37.49
CA PHE A 889 7.11 25.35 -37.47
C PHE A 889 5.66 25.40 -36.98
N PRO A 890 4.71 24.81 -37.70
CA PRO A 890 3.32 24.76 -37.27
C PRO A 890 3.19 23.87 -36.04
N LYS A 891 2.25 24.22 -35.14
CA LYS A 891 2.04 23.42 -33.94
C LYS A 891 1.53 22.02 -34.29
N ARG A 892 2.15 21.01 -33.68
CA ARG A 892 1.66 19.63 -33.62
C ARG A 892 1.49 19.22 -32.17
N ALA A 893 0.42 18.51 -31.84
CA ALA A 893 0.29 17.94 -30.50
C ALA A 893 1.26 16.77 -30.35
N PHE A 894 1.92 16.69 -29.19
CA PHE A 894 3.01 15.75 -28.92
C PHE A 894 2.63 14.28 -29.19
N GLN A 895 1.41 13.89 -28.86
CA GLN A 895 0.92 12.52 -29.10
C GLN A 895 0.76 12.15 -30.59
N PHE A 896 0.47 13.12 -31.45
CA PHE A 896 0.38 12.90 -32.90
C PHE A 896 1.76 13.02 -33.56
N GLY A 897 2.59 13.92 -33.05
CA GLY A 897 3.95 14.15 -33.53
C GLY A 897 4.89 12.96 -33.30
N SER A 898 4.75 12.28 -32.16
CA SER A 898 5.48 11.05 -31.81
C SER A 898 4.89 9.76 -32.41
N ARG A 899 3.71 9.83 -33.05
CA ARG A 899 2.96 8.69 -33.63
C ARG A 899 2.35 7.71 -32.61
N ILE A 900 2.18 8.10 -31.35
CA ILE A 900 1.51 7.22 -30.37
C ILE A 900 -0.02 7.23 -30.49
N ALA A 901 -0.62 8.39 -30.77
CA ALA A 901 -2.08 8.53 -30.84
C ALA A 901 -2.63 8.06 -32.18
N ASN A 902 -3.78 7.38 -32.14
CA ASN A 902 -4.55 7.04 -33.32
C ASN A 902 -5.56 8.16 -33.60
N GLY A 903 -5.41 8.86 -34.74
CA GLY A 903 -6.28 9.98 -35.10
C GLY A 903 -7.77 9.63 -35.32
N LYS A 904 -8.14 8.34 -35.28
CA LYS A 904 -9.53 7.87 -35.37
C LYS A 904 -10.24 7.76 -34.01
N GLU A 905 -9.49 7.85 -32.91
CA GLU A 905 -10.03 7.68 -31.57
C GLU A 905 -10.43 9.03 -30.97
N ASN A 906 -11.54 9.06 -30.26
CA ASN A 906 -11.96 10.27 -29.56
C ASN A 906 -11.16 10.40 -28.26
N ALA A 907 -10.48 11.53 -28.12
CA ALA A 907 -9.58 11.83 -27.00
C ALA A 907 -10.27 11.74 -25.62
N ARG A 908 -11.58 11.96 -25.54
CA ARG A 908 -12.35 11.96 -24.28
C ARG A 908 -12.86 10.57 -23.87
N ASP A 909 -12.80 9.60 -24.77
CA ASP A 909 -13.30 8.26 -24.47
C ASP A 909 -12.41 7.58 -23.42
N ILE A 910 -12.98 6.69 -22.62
CA ILE A 910 -12.24 5.89 -21.65
C ILE A 910 -11.35 4.90 -22.42
N SER A 911 -10.06 4.87 -22.09
CA SER A 911 -9.14 3.92 -22.72
C SER A 911 -9.34 2.51 -22.19
N GLY A 912 -9.88 1.62 -23.02
CA GLY A 912 -9.94 0.18 -22.73
C GLY A 912 -8.55 -0.48 -22.63
N ARG A 913 -7.48 0.17 -23.12
CA ARG A 913 -6.11 -0.39 -23.14
C ARG A 913 -5.37 -0.25 -21.82
N LEU A 914 -5.86 0.60 -20.92
CA LEU A 914 -5.36 0.71 -19.55
C LEU A 914 -5.83 -0.46 -18.66
N TYR A 915 -6.89 -1.14 -19.10
CA TYR A 915 -7.56 -2.25 -18.42
C TYR A 915 -7.37 -3.54 -19.21
N CYS A 916 -6.18 -4.13 -19.20
CA CYS A 916 -6.08 -5.54 -19.57
C CYS A 916 -6.70 -6.37 -18.44
N SER A 917 -7.83 -7.00 -18.75
CA SER A 917 -8.33 -8.19 -18.05
C SER A 917 -7.22 -9.24 -18.06
N THR A 918 -6.59 -9.46 -16.91
CA THR A 918 -5.82 -10.68 -16.64
C THR A 918 -6.74 -11.87 -16.60
#